data_AF-A0A3M7NK65-F1
#
_entry.id   AF-A0A3M7NK65-F1
#
_cell.length_a   1.000
_cell.length_b   1.000
_cell.length_c   1.000
_cell.angle_alpha   90.00
_cell.angle_beta   90.00
_cell.angle_gamma   90.00
#
_symmetry.space_group_name_H-M   'P 1'
#
loop_
_entity.id
_entity.type
_entity.pdbx_description
1 polymer ?
#
loop_
_entity_poly.entity_id
_entity_poly.type
_entity_poly.pdbx_seq_one_letter_code
_entity_poly.pdbx_strand_id
1 'polypeptide(L)'
;MNTIFNSALKQSNGLRKDLDSFAQAPTAASPALQGQISTTLTSLSRTIDDYQFLSRSEPNQEKKDKAEERLKNFKADLASYRAQFDELKKEREAAINVSNRNELLGRRPHNAPTPENPYAHVSDQASSVFAPADGSAQAGLSMGGAGNYTREEHALREQNFFQVANSQLDEFLDRGRAVLGDLGQQREILKGTQKKLYNVANTLGVSGDTIRMVERRAKQDKWIFWAGVIVFFSFCALVLPPPNRESTAVAGSETDNIIELGLAFTDPIADGPTIQKSNTVALANGVTTAIALDQVRKARKAGLRVPIIFMGYYNPLLRYGEDKMLRDCQQAGVNGFIMVDLPPEEAVKFRQSCRKYKLSYVPLIAPATSEKRMKLLCKIADSFIYVVSRMGVTGATGALNTKLPELLARVHQYSGGVPAAVGFGVSTREQFQSVGDIAEGVVIGSQIVTEIGKAAQGQAAKAVQQYCSHISGRTVAPPQPQPKTEAREAGTFETVAAAAKAGADVAAGAPVVRVDSVITEDDVPSEPGLADQLDALNVATNGTTPNPAAIPSRFGEFGGQYVPESLMDCLAELEEGFSQALKDPRFWEEYRSYYPYMGRPSSLHPAPRLSEAAGGRANIYLKREDLNHTGSHKINNALGQILIARRLGKTRIIAETGAGQHGVATATVCAKFGMPCVIYMGAEDVRRQALNVFRIKLLGAKVVAVDAGSRTLRDAVNEALRAWVVDLDTTHYIIGSAIGPHPFPTIVRTFQSVIGQETKDQMKEQIGKLPDAVVACVGGGSNAVGMFYPFANDPSVKLLGVEAGGDGVSTGRHSATLSGGSIGVLHGVRTYILQNEHGQVSDTHSVSAGLDYPGVGPELSSWKDSHRARFISATDAEAFIGFRTLSETEGIIPALESSHAIWGAMQLAKELAGDDDNDEGKKNIVICLSGRGDKDVQSVADELPKIGPLIGWDLRF
;
A
#
# COMPACT_ATOMS: atom_id res chain seq x y z
N MET A 1 -30.92 -36.29 -11.62
CA MET A 1 -29.95 -37.08 -10.81
C MET A 1 -29.09 -38.03 -11.66
N ASN A 2 -29.67 -38.99 -12.41
CA ASN A 2 -28.89 -39.95 -13.23
C ASN A 2 -27.98 -39.30 -14.29
N THR A 3 -28.42 -38.20 -14.91
CA THR A 3 -27.59 -37.44 -15.88
C THR A 3 -26.32 -36.88 -15.24
N ILE A 4 -26.44 -36.29 -14.05
CA ILE A 4 -25.30 -35.73 -13.31
C ILE A 4 -24.37 -36.84 -12.83
N PHE A 5 -24.94 -37.96 -12.36
CA PHE A 5 -24.16 -39.15 -12.02
C PHE A 5 -23.30 -39.65 -13.18
N ASN A 6 -23.88 -39.80 -14.38
CA ASN A 6 -23.14 -40.23 -15.57
C ASN A 6 -22.09 -39.21 -16.00
N SER A 7 -22.35 -37.91 -15.83
CA SER A 7 -21.38 -36.84 -16.08
C SER A 7 -20.19 -36.92 -15.13
N ALA A 8 -20.44 -37.08 -13.82
CA ALA A 8 -19.39 -37.24 -12.81
C ALA A 8 -18.55 -38.51 -13.06
N LEU A 9 -19.19 -39.60 -13.46
CA LEU A 9 -18.50 -40.85 -13.80
C LEU A 9 -17.60 -40.70 -15.03
N LYS A 10 -18.08 -40.01 -16.08
CA LYS A 10 -17.29 -39.74 -17.29
C LYS A 10 -16.09 -38.84 -16.99
N GLN A 11 -16.27 -37.81 -16.16
CA GLN A 11 -15.20 -36.93 -15.72
C GLN A 11 -14.18 -37.66 -14.85
N SER A 12 -14.62 -38.49 -13.89
CA SER A 12 -13.74 -39.31 -13.05
C SER A 12 -12.87 -40.26 -13.90
N ASN A 13 -13.47 -40.97 -14.87
CA ASN A 13 -12.73 -41.85 -15.77
C ASN A 13 -11.75 -41.11 -16.69
N GLY A 14 -12.13 -39.93 -17.19
CA GLY A 14 -11.24 -39.09 -17.99
C GLY A 14 -10.05 -38.59 -17.18
N LEU A 15 -10.30 -38.13 -15.95
CA LEU A 15 -9.27 -37.66 -15.06
C LEU A 15 -8.26 -38.75 -14.69
N ARG A 16 -8.74 -39.97 -14.44
CA ARG A 16 -7.87 -41.11 -14.18
C ARG A 16 -6.93 -41.38 -15.37
N LYS A 17 -7.46 -41.37 -16.60
CA LYS A 17 -6.65 -41.56 -17.82
C LYS A 17 -5.61 -40.45 -18.01
N ASP A 18 -5.98 -39.21 -17.74
CA ASP A 18 -5.08 -38.07 -17.89
C ASP A 18 -3.97 -38.10 -16.82
N LEU A 19 -4.31 -38.48 -15.58
CA LEU A 19 -3.34 -38.69 -14.49
C LEU A 19 -2.39 -39.86 -14.78
N ASP A 20 -2.90 -40.99 -15.29
CA ASP A 20 -2.06 -42.13 -15.70
C ASP A 20 -1.11 -41.72 -16.84
N SER A 21 -1.58 -40.92 -17.79
CA SER A 21 -0.76 -40.39 -18.89
C SER A 21 0.31 -39.41 -18.38
N PHE A 22 -0.01 -38.61 -17.36
CA PHE A 22 0.94 -37.72 -16.70
C PHE A 22 2.01 -38.52 -15.94
N ALA A 23 1.61 -39.59 -15.23
CA ALA A 23 2.50 -40.44 -14.45
C ALA A 23 3.49 -41.24 -15.32
N GLN A 24 3.11 -41.60 -16.55
CA GLN A 24 4.00 -42.35 -17.46
C GLN A 24 5.21 -41.53 -17.93
N ALA A 25 5.09 -40.22 -18.05
CA ALA A 25 6.18 -39.34 -18.47
C ALA A 25 6.11 -37.93 -17.84
N PRO A 26 6.35 -37.78 -16.53
CA PRO A 26 6.12 -36.52 -15.80
C PRO A 26 6.93 -35.33 -16.34
N THR A 27 8.13 -35.59 -16.86
CA THR A 27 9.03 -34.60 -17.46
C THR A 27 8.68 -34.23 -18.90
N ALA A 28 8.07 -35.14 -19.66
CA ALA A 28 7.64 -34.91 -21.05
C ALA A 28 6.16 -34.50 -21.17
N ALA A 29 5.39 -34.58 -20.08
CA ALA A 29 4.00 -34.16 -20.05
C ALA A 29 3.87 -32.68 -20.46
N SER A 30 2.99 -32.38 -21.41
CA SER A 30 2.82 -31.00 -21.89
C SER A 30 2.13 -30.11 -20.84
N PRO A 31 2.43 -28.79 -20.78
CA PRO A 31 1.66 -27.84 -19.96
C PRO A 31 0.16 -27.86 -20.27
N ALA A 32 -0.23 -28.26 -21.49
CA ALA A 32 -1.62 -28.46 -21.89
C ALA A 32 -2.32 -29.57 -21.09
N LEU A 33 -1.64 -30.71 -20.86
CA LEU A 33 -2.18 -31.81 -20.06
C LEU A 33 -2.40 -31.40 -18.60
N GLN A 34 -1.49 -30.58 -18.02
CA GLN A 34 -1.67 -30.04 -16.66
C GLN A 34 -2.90 -29.13 -16.56
N GLY A 35 -3.09 -28.26 -17.55
CA GLY A 35 -4.27 -27.39 -17.63
C GLY A 35 -5.57 -28.21 -17.75
N GLN A 36 -5.55 -29.27 -18.56
CA GLN A 36 -6.68 -30.18 -18.74
C GLN A 36 -7.06 -30.92 -17.44
N ILE A 37 -6.08 -31.48 -16.72
CA ILE A 37 -6.31 -32.16 -15.43
C ILE A 37 -6.86 -31.18 -14.39
N SER A 38 -6.28 -29.97 -14.28
CA SER A 38 -6.75 -28.95 -13.34
C SER A 38 -8.18 -28.47 -13.63
N THR A 39 -8.52 -28.33 -14.91
CA THR A 39 -9.87 -27.93 -15.35
C THR A 39 -10.88 -29.02 -15.06
N THR A 40 -10.54 -30.28 -15.36
CA THR A 40 -11.40 -31.44 -15.13
C THR A 40 -11.62 -31.71 -13.64
N LEU A 41 -10.59 -31.53 -12.78
CA LEU A 41 -10.72 -31.58 -11.32
C LEU A 41 -11.73 -30.57 -10.78
N THR A 42 -11.69 -29.35 -11.31
CA THR A 42 -12.61 -28.26 -10.93
C THR A 42 -14.04 -28.55 -11.39
N SER A 43 -14.18 -29.05 -12.63
CA SER A 43 -15.47 -29.45 -13.20
C SER A 43 -16.11 -30.63 -12.44
N LEU A 44 -15.31 -31.63 -12.06
CA LEU A 44 -15.77 -32.77 -11.27
C LEU A 44 -16.23 -32.35 -9.87
N SER A 45 -15.48 -31.46 -9.20
CA SER A 45 -15.89 -30.90 -7.90
C SER A 45 -17.27 -30.24 -7.97
N ARG A 46 -17.49 -29.38 -8.98
CA ARG A 46 -18.80 -28.72 -9.17
C ARG A 46 -19.91 -29.73 -9.47
N THR A 47 -19.63 -30.73 -10.30
CA THR A 47 -20.61 -31.79 -10.65
C THR A 47 -20.99 -32.62 -9.43
N ILE A 48 -20.04 -32.87 -8.51
CA ILE A 48 -20.28 -33.55 -7.22
C ILE A 48 -21.15 -32.68 -6.29
N ASP A 49 -20.89 -31.38 -6.22
CA ASP A 49 -21.69 -30.44 -5.42
C ASP A 49 -23.14 -30.36 -5.95
N ASP A 50 -23.33 -30.30 -7.27
CA ASP A 50 -24.65 -30.33 -7.91
C ASP A 50 -25.37 -31.67 -7.66
N TYR A 51 -24.64 -32.79 -7.69
CA TYR A 51 -25.19 -34.11 -7.36
C TYR A 51 -25.64 -34.19 -5.89
N GLN A 52 -24.86 -33.62 -4.97
CA GLN A 52 -25.18 -33.54 -3.54
C GLN A 52 -26.40 -32.65 -3.28
N PHE A 53 -26.55 -31.54 -4.02
CA PHE A 53 -27.71 -30.68 -3.89
C PHE A 53 -29.00 -31.42 -4.30
N LEU A 54 -28.97 -32.12 -5.44
CA LEU A 54 -30.13 -32.89 -5.91
C LEU A 54 -30.44 -34.11 -5.04
N SER A 55 -29.44 -34.78 -4.45
CA SER A 55 -29.67 -35.94 -3.57
C SER A 55 -30.42 -35.57 -2.30
N ARG A 56 -30.22 -34.35 -1.76
CA ARG A 56 -30.95 -33.84 -0.59
C ARG A 56 -32.45 -33.65 -0.84
N SER A 57 -32.85 -33.42 -2.09
CA SER A 57 -34.24 -33.21 -2.51
C SER A 57 -34.97 -34.47 -2.98
N GLU A 58 -34.34 -35.66 -2.92
CA GLU A 58 -34.97 -36.91 -3.37
C GLU A 58 -35.95 -37.45 -2.32
N PRO A 59 -37.25 -37.61 -2.65
CA PRO A 59 -38.26 -38.04 -1.69
C PRO A 59 -38.26 -39.55 -1.43
N ASN A 60 -37.63 -40.36 -2.28
CA ASN A 60 -37.53 -41.81 -2.10
C ASN A 60 -36.26 -42.16 -1.27
N GLN A 61 -36.48 -42.75 -0.09
CA GLN A 61 -35.41 -43.05 0.87
C GLN A 61 -34.36 -44.03 0.31
N GLU A 62 -34.77 -45.08 -0.40
CA GLU A 62 -33.84 -46.08 -0.97
C GLU A 62 -32.93 -45.47 -2.05
N LYS A 63 -33.47 -44.54 -2.86
CA LYS A 63 -32.68 -43.79 -3.85
C LYS A 63 -31.75 -42.77 -3.20
N LYS A 64 -32.14 -42.20 -2.07
CA LYS A 64 -31.35 -41.25 -1.30
C LYS A 64 -30.14 -41.92 -0.66
N ASP A 65 -30.33 -43.08 -0.03
CA ASP A 65 -29.25 -43.86 0.57
C ASP A 65 -28.21 -44.28 -0.50
N LYS A 66 -28.70 -44.73 -1.67
CA LYS A 66 -27.84 -45.05 -2.84
C LYS A 66 -27.11 -43.83 -3.41
N ALA A 67 -27.71 -42.64 -3.35
CA ALA A 67 -27.07 -41.40 -3.78
C ALA A 67 -25.99 -40.93 -2.79
N GLU A 68 -26.19 -41.13 -1.49
CA GLU A 68 -25.21 -40.84 -0.45
C GLU A 68 -23.97 -41.74 -0.55
N GLU A 69 -24.16 -43.04 -0.84
CA GLU A 69 -23.05 -43.98 -1.08
C GLU A 69 -22.22 -43.56 -2.31
N ARG A 70 -22.89 -43.20 -3.42
CA ARG A 70 -22.23 -42.69 -4.63
C ARG A 70 -21.47 -41.39 -4.37
N LEU A 71 -22.05 -40.49 -3.58
CA LEU A 71 -21.42 -39.22 -3.22
C LEU A 71 -20.16 -39.44 -2.38
N LYS A 72 -20.19 -40.40 -1.45
CA LYS A 72 -19.02 -40.80 -0.66
C LYS A 72 -17.89 -41.29 -1.56
N ASN A 73 -18.19 -42.14 -2.55
CA ASN A 73 -17.20 -42.64 -3.50
C ASN A 73 -16.60 -41.52 -4.36
N PHE A 74 -17.43 -40.65 -4.93
CA PHE A 74 -16.91 -39.54 -5.74
C PHE A 74 -16.05 -38.54 -4.96
N LYS A 75 -16.38 -38.27 -3.69
CA LYS A 75 -15.55 -37.41 -2.83
C LYS A 75 -14.21 -38.06 -2.50
N ALA A 76 -14.19 -39.37 -2.28
CA ALA A 76 -12.95 -40.12 -2.07
C ALA A 76 -12.07 -40.11 -3.33
N ASP A 77 -12.66 -40.35 -4.51
CA ASP A 77 -11.98 -40.27 -5.80
C ASP A 77 -11.38 -38.87 -6.04
N LEU A 78 -12.18 -37.81 -5.84
CA LEU A 78 -11.71 -36.43 -6.03
C LEU A 78 -10.53 -36.08 -5.12
N ALA A 79 -10.58 -36.51 -3.86
CA ALA A 79 -9.48 -36.29 -2.92
C ALA A 79 -8.21 -37.05 -3.34
N SER A 80 -8.36 -38.32 -3.74
CA SER A 80 -7.28 -39.16 -4.26
C SER A 80 -6.63 -38.54 -5.50
N TYR A 81 -7.42 -38.09 -6.46
CA TYR A 81 -6.93 -37.48 -7.69
C TYR A 81 -6.20 -36.15 -7.47
N ARG A 82 -6.65 -35.32 -6.52
CA ARG A 82 -5.93 -34.08 -6.15
C ARG A 82 -4.56 -34.40 -5.56
N ALA A 83 -4.51 -35.38 -4.65
CA ALA A 83 -3.26 -35.80 -4.04
C ALA A 83 -2.27 -36.35 -5.09
N GLN A 84 -2.74 -37.22 -5.99
CA GLN A 84 -1.91 -37.76 -7.07
C GLN A 84 -1.39 -36.66 -8.01
N PHE A 85 -2.22 -35.68 -8.36
CA PHE A 85 -1.81 -34.59 -9.24
C PHE A 85 -0.74 -33.69 -8.59
N ASP A 86 -0.89 -33.39 -7.29
CA ASP A 86 0.08 -32.56 -6.56
C ASP A 86 1.42 -33.29 -6.37
N GLU A 87 1.40 -34.61 -6.18
CA GLU A 87 2.61 -35.44 -6.11
C GLU A 87 3.34 -35.47 -7.46
N LEU A 88 2.62 -35.72 -8.56
CA LEU A 88 3.17 -35.71 -9.91
C LEU A 88 3.75 -34.35 -10.32
N LYS A 89 3.19 -33.24 -9.85
CA LYS A 89 3.77 -31.90 -10.04
C LYS A 89 5.11 -31.75 -9.32
N LYS A 90 5.19 -32.20 -8.07
CA LYS A 90 6.44 -32.16 -7.29
C LYS A 90 7.53 -33.03 -7.90
N GLU A 91 7.18 -34.22 -8.40
CA GLU A 91 8.12 -35.10 -9.10
C GLU A 91 8.70 -34.44 -10.36
N ARG A 92 7.84 -33.77 -11.15
CA ARG A 92 8.29 -33.01 -12.32
C ARG A 92 9.20 -31.85 -11.93
N GLU A 93 8.83 -31.04 -10.93
CA GLU A 93 9.65 -29.92 -10.47
C GLU A 93 11.01 -30.39 -9.95
N ALA A 94 11.05 -31.51 -9.22
CA ALA A 94 12.29 -32.13 -8.78
C ALA A 94 13.14 -32.60 -9.97
N ALA A 95 12.53 -33.24 -10.98
CA ALA A 95 13.24 -33.70 -12.17
C ALA A 95 13.78 -32.54 -13.04
N ILE A 96 13.02 -31.46 -13.19
CA ILE A 96 13.46 -30.23 -13.87
C ILE A 96 14.60 -29.57 -13.09
N ASN A 97 14.49 -29.49 -11.76
CA ASN A 97 15.56 -28.95 -10.92
C ASN A 97 16.83 -29.79 -10.99
N VAL A 98 16.73 -31.12 -11.08
CA VAL A 98 17.89 -32.00 -11.28
C VAL A 98 18.50 -31.81 -12.67
N SER A 99 17.67 -31.67 -13.72
CA SER A 99 18.14 -31.37 -15.09
C SER A 99 18.88 -30.04 -15.13
N ASN A 100 18.28 -28.97 -14.60
CA ASN A 100 18.86 -27.63 -14.55
C ASN A 100 20.14 -27.63 -13.70
N ARG A 101 20.17 -28.37 -12.58
CA ARG A 101 21.35 -28.51 -11.72
C ARG A 101 22.48 -29.28 -12.42
N ASN A 102 22.17 -30.30 -13.21
CA ASN A 102 23.16 -31.04 -14.00
C ASN A 102 23.70 -30.20 -15.17
N GLU A 103 22.88 -29.33 -15.76
CA GLU A 103 23.31 -28.31 -16.74
C GLU A 103 24.23 -27.26 -16.11
N LEU A 104 23.90 -26.80 -14.89
CA LEU A 104 24.68 -25.83 -14.11
C LEU A 104 26.00 -26.39 -13.57
N LEU A 105 26.11 -27.69 -13.30
CA LEU A 105 27.28 -28.33 -12.67
C LEU A 105 28.26 -29.01 -13.66
N GLY A 106 28.08 -28.86 -14.97
CA GLY A 106 29.15 -29.11 -15.95
C GLY A 106 29.75 -30.53 -16.00
N ARG A 107 29.01 -31.59 -15.66
CA ARG A 107 29.46 -32.98 -15.93
C ARG A 107 28.81 -33.52 -17.20
N ARG A 108 29.39 -33.19 -18.36
CA ARG A 108 29.05 -33.85 -19.62
C ARG A 108 29.81 -35.19 -19.74
N PRO A 109 29.17 -36.28 -20.21
CA PRO A 109 29.88 -37.48 -20.67
C PRO A 109 30.77 -37.14 -21.87
N HIS A 110 31.94 -37.76 -21.97
CA HIS A 110 33.05 -37.41 -22.88
C HIS A 110 32.77 -37.41 -24.39
N ASN A 111 31.57 -37.69 -24.89
CA ASN A 111 31.30 -37.87 -26.32
C ASN A 111 30.12 -37.05 -26.89
N ALA A 112 29.82 -35.85 -26.37
CA ALA A 112 28.84 -34.95 -26.97
C ALA A 112 29.50 -33.68 -27.54
N PRO A 113 29.30 -33.34 -28.83
CA PRO A 113 29.95 -32.20 -29.50
C PRO A 113 29.48 -30.85 -28.93
N THR A 114 30.42 -29.93 -28.74
CA THR A 114 30.24 -28.56 -28.23
C THR A 114 29.83 -27.56 -29.32
N PRO A 115 28.96 -26.58 -29.03
CA PRO A 115 28.97 -25.28 -29.71
C PRO A 115 30.09 -24.40 -29.12
N GLU A 116 30.95 -23.86 -29.98
CA GLU A 116 32.11 -23.05 -29.61
C GLU A 116 31.73 -21.68 -29.02
N ASN A 117 32.47 -21.26 -27.99
CA ASN A 117 32.35 -19.96 -27.33
C ASN A 117 33.04 -18.86 -28.18
N PRO A 118 32.34 -17.79 -28.59
CA PRO A 118 32.87 -16.76 -29.49
C PRO A 118 33.87 -15.78 -28.85
N TYR A 119 34.26 -15.93 -27.58
CA TYR A 119 35.14 -14.97 -26.89
C TYR A 119 36.39 -15.59 -26.22
N ALA A 120 36.78 -16.82 -26.55
CA ALA A 120 37.84 -17.52 -25.83
C ALA A 120 39.29 -17.13 -26.21
N HIS A 121 39.53 -16.15 -27.09
CA HIS A 121 40.89 -15.76 -27.48
C HIS A 121 41.12 -14.26 -27.57
N VAL A 122 41.06 -13.53 -26.44
CA VAL A 122 41.85 -12.29 -26.28
C VAL A 122 42.20 -12.08 -24.81
N SER A 123 43.30 -12.69 -24.36
CA SER A 123 44.15 -12.10 -23.33
C SER A 123 45.50 -12.80 -23.36
N ASP A 124 46.49 -12.17 -23.97
CA ASP A 124 47.79 -12.04 -23.31
C ASP A 124 48.69 -11.00 -23.97
N GLN A 125 49.37 -10.29 -23.08
CA GLN A 125 50.56 -9.45 -23.24
C GLN A 125 50.38 -7.95 -23.57
N ALA A 126 50.86 -7.19 -22.58
CA ALA A 126 51.02 -5.76 -22.51
C ALA A 126 52.18 -5.25 -23.36
N SER A 127 52.00 -4.09 -24.01
CA SER A 127 53.07 -3.11 -24.22
C SER A 127 52.51 -1.77 -24.71
N SER A 128 52.60 -0.75 -23.84
CA SER A 128 52.89 0.68 -24.10
C SER A 128 52.66 1.28 -25.51
N VAL A 129 51.90 2.37 -25.55
CA VAL A 129 51.59 3.22 -26.74
C VAL A 129 52.70 4.24 -27.09
N PHE A 130 53.93 4.06 -26.60
CA PHE A 130 55.08 4.90 -26.98
C PHE A 130 56.23 4.06 -27.55
N ALA A 131 56.27 3.87 -28.88
CA ALA A 131 57.48 3.59 -29.68
C ALA A 131 57.18 3.77 -31.20
N PRO A 132 58.12 4.30 -32.02
CA PRO A 132 57.88 4.60 -33.43
C PRO A 132 58.25 3.43 -34.38
N ALA A 133 57.85 3.64 -35.63
CA ALA A 133 57.79 2.76 -36.80
C ALA A 133 59.09 2.09 -37.28
N ASP A 134 58.92 0.97 -37.99
CA ASP A 134 59.65 0.44 -39.17
C ASP A 134 58.93 -0.86 -39.58
N GLY A 135 58.82 -1.37 -40.81
CA GLY A 135 59.39 -1.10 -42.11
C GLY A 135 59.26 -2.40 -42.95
N SER A 136 58.64 -2.29 -44.13
CA SER A 136 58.81 -3.06 -45.38
C SER A 136 58.59 -4.59 -45.54
N ALA A 137 57.91 -4.88 -46.67
CA ALA A 137 58.03 -6.01 -47.62
C ALA A 137 57.51 -7.42 -47.24
N GLN A 138 57.12 -8.31 -48.16
CA GLN A 138 56.38 -8.27 -49.44
C GLN A 138 56.19 -9.76 -49.84
N ALA A 139 55.00 -10.11 -50.35
CA ALA A 139 54.71 -11.15 -51.36
C ALA A 139 54.97 -12.65 -51.09
N GLY A 140 53.90 -13.44 -51.28
CA GLY A 140 53.95 -14.88 -51.56
C GLY A 140 52.55 -15.50 -51.63
N LEU A 141 51.90 -15.44 -52.80
CA LEU A 141 50.58 -16.00 -53.09
C LEU A 141 50.59 -17.54 -53.19
N SER A 142 49.62 -18.22 -52.57
CA SER A 142 49.11 -19.51 -53.04
C SER A 142 47.60 -19.63 -52.77
N MET A 143 46.86 -20.01 -53.81
CA MET A 143 45.40 -20.14 -53.89
C MET A 143 44.83 -21.24 -52.99
N GLY A 144 43.76 -20.91 -52.26
CA GLY A 144 42.83 -21.83 -51.60
C GLY A 144 41.54 -21.07 -51.24
N GLY A 145 40.39 -21.53 -51.75
CA GLY A 145 39.16 -20.74 -51.89
C GLY A 145 38.55 -20.21 -50.59
N ALA A 146 38.25 -18.91 -50.60
CA ALA A 146 37.28 -18.30 -49.71
C ALA A 146 35.87 -18.69 -50.18
N GLY A 147 35.21 -19.59 -49.44
CA GLY A 147 33.79 -19.88 -49.56
C GLY A 147 33.01 -19.08 -48.52
N ASN A 148 32.20 -18.14 -48.99
CA ASN A 148 31.24 -17.34 -48.23
C ASN A 148 30.32 -18.22 -47.37
N TYR A 149 30.29 -18.02 -46.05
CA TYR A 149 29.12 -18.31 -45.22
C TYR A 149 28.17 -17.12 -45.32
N THR A 150 27.12 -17.29 -46.12
CA THR A 150 26.29 -16.23 -46.68
C THR A 150 25.26 -15.70 -45.68
N ARG A 151 24.98 -14.40 -45.81
CA ARG A 151 23.88 -13.65 -45.18
C ARG A 151 22.51 -14.35 -45.27
N GLU A 152 22.36 -15.25 -46.24
CA GLU A 152 21.21 -16.13 -46.45
C GLU A 152 21.04 -17.17 -45.33
N GLU A 153 22.10 -17.74 -44.75
CA GLU A 153 21.95 -18.69 -43.62
C GLU A 153 21.51 -18.00 -42.33
N HIS A 154 21.94 -16.75 -42.12
CA HIS A 154 21.48 -15.92 -40.99
C HIS A 154 20.01 -15.51 -41.20
N ALA A 155 19.64 -15.12 -42.43
CA ALA A 155 18.26 -14.80 -42.78
C ALA A 155 17.35 -16.04 -42.70
N LEU A 156 17.81 -17.22 -43.13
CA LEU A 156 17.08 -18.49 -43.02
C LEU A 156 16.92 -18.94 -41.55
N ARG A 157 17.89 -18.64 -40.68
CA ARG A 157 17.77 -18.89 -39.22
C ARG A 157 16.79 -17.94 -38.56
N GLU A 158 16.84 -16.65 -38.86
CA GLU A 158 15.85 -15.68 -38.34
C GLU A 158 14.46 -15.99 -38.89
N GLN A 159 14.34 -16.35 -40.18
CA GLN A 159 13.07 -16.73 -40.78
C GLN A 159 12.51 -18.01 -40.17
N ASN A 160 13.33 -19.02 -39.86
CA ASN A 160 12.90 -20.20 -39.12
C ASN A 160 12.49 -19.87 -37.68
N PHE A 161 13.20 -18.96 -37.01
CA PHE A 161 12.82 -18.49 -35.68
C PHE A 161 11.48 -17.74 -35.71
N PHE A 162 11.26 -16.87 -36.69
CA PHE A 162 9.98 -16.18 -36.88
C PHE A 162 8.86 -17.11 -37.33
N GLN A 163 9.14 -18.14 -38.14
CA GLN A 163 8.14 -19.16 -38.49
C GLN A 163 7.71 -19.98 -37.28
N VAL A 164 8.65 -20.37 -36.42
CA VAL A 164 8.34 -21.11 -35.18
C VAL A 164 7.62 -20.22 -34.16
N ALA A 165 8.03 -18.95 -34.03
CA ALA A 165 7.36 -17.98 -33.18
C ALA A 165 5.94 -17.66 -33.67
N ASN A 166 5.75 -17.47 -34.98
CA ASN A 166 4.44 -17.24 -35.58
C ASN A 166 3.55 -18.48 -35.51
N SER A 167 4.08 -19.69 -35.71
CA SER A 167 3.26 -20.90 -35.55
C SER A 167 2.80 -21.10 -34.10
N GLN A 168 3.65 -20.75 -33.13
CA GLN A 168 3.26 -20.75 -31.70
C GLN A 168 2.24 -19.65 -31.39
N LEU A 169 2.40 -18.46 -31.98
CA LEU A 169 1.46 -17.35 -31.82
C LEU A 169 0.09 -17.66 -32.45
N ASP A 170 0.07 -18.28 -33.63
CA ASP A 170 -1.15 -18.75 -34.30
C ASP A 170 -1.83 -19.85 -33.49
N GLU A 171 -1.07 -20.77 -32.90
CA GLU A 171 -1.62 -21.78 -31.99
C GLU A 171 -2.23 -21.13 -30.72
N PHE A 172 -1.61 -20.06 -30.19
CA PHE A 172 -2.18 -19.27 -29.08
C PHE A 172 -3.43 -18.48 -29.50
N LEU A 173 -3.46 -17.93 -30.71
CA LEU A 173 -4.60 -17.17 -31.25
C LEU A 173 -5.79 -18.08 -31.59
N ASP A 174 -5.54 -19.28 -32.12
CA ASP A 174 -6.58 -20.28 -32.35
C ASP A 174 -7.12 -20.85 -31.02
N ARG A 175 -6.25 -21.00 -30.00
CA ARG A 175 -6.70 -21.24 -28.61
C ARG A 175 -7.57 -20.10 -28.08
N GLY A 176 -7.17 -18.85 -28.31
CA GLY A 176 -7.93 -17.67 -27.93
C GLY A 176 -9.31 -17.62 -28.62
N ARG A 177 -9.36 -17.92 -29.92
CA ARG A 177 -10.60 -18.00 -30.70
C ARG A 177 -11.50 -19.15 -30.28
N ALA A 178 -10.95 -20.32 -29.96
CA ALA A 178 -11.73 -21.44 -29.44
C ALA A 178 -12.35 -21.12 -28.06
N VAL A 179 -11.59 -20.48 -27.16
CA VAL A 179 -12.08 -20.05 -25.83
C VAL A 179 -13.11 -18.93 -25.96
N LEU A 180 -12.93 -17.98 -26.88
CA LEU A 180 -13.90 -16.91 -27.15
C LEU A 180 -15.16 -17.45 -27.86
N GLY A 181 -15.03 -18.47 -28.70
CA GLY A 181 -16.15 -19.20 -29.30
C GLY A 181 -17.01 -19.91 -28.25
N ASP A 182 -16.38 -20.58 -27.29
CA ASP A 182 -17.06 -21.23 -26.15
C ASP A 182 -17.73 -20.21 -25.22
N LEU A 183 -17.11 -19.04 -24.99
CA LEU A 183 -17.71 -17.94 -24.22
C LEU A 183 -18.90 -17.29 -24.96
N GLY A 184 -18.83 -17.18 -26.29
CA GLY A 184 -19.95 -16.76 -27.13
C GLY A 184 -21.13 -17.74 -27.07
N GLN A 185 -20.85 -19.04 -27.07
CA GLN A 185 -21.85 -20.10 -26.91
C GLN A 185 -22.50 -20.08 -25.52
N GLN A 186 -21.72 -19.84 -24.44
CA GLN A 186 -22.25 -19.69 -23.08
C GLN A 186 -23.19 -18.48 -22.94
N ARG A 187 -22.91 -17.36 -23.63
CA ARG A 187 -23.77 -16.17 -23.61
C ARG A 187 -25.12 -16.40 -24.30
N GLU A 188 -25.16 -17.15 -25.40
CA GLU A 188 -26.41 -17.52 -26.08
C GLU A 188 -27.22 -18.57 -25.29
N ILE A 189 -26.55 -19.50 -24.61
CA ILE A 189 -27.21 -20.45 -23.68
C ILE A 189 -27.85 -19.70 -22.49
N LEU A 190 -27.18 -18.69 -21.94
CA LEU A 190 -27.71 -17.85 -20.84
C LEU A 190 -28.93 -17.04 -21.29
N LYS A 191 -28.92 -16.44 -22.49
CA LYS A 191 -30.10 -15.76 -23.06
C LYS A 191 -31.26 -16.72 -23.32
N GLY A 192 -30.98 -17.92 -23.82
CA GLY A 192 -31.98 -18.98 -24.01
C GLY A 192 -32.61 -19.46 -22.69
N THR A 193 -31.83 -19.49 -21.61
CA THR A 193 -32.27 -19.88 -20.27
C THR A 193 -33.15 -18.80 -19.63
N GLN A 194 -32.81 -17.52 -19.83
CA GLN A 194 -33.62 -16.38 -19.38
C GLN A 194 -34.98 -16.32 -20.10
N LYS A 195 -35.01 -16.61 -21.40
CA LYS A 195 -36.25 -16.64 -22.21
C LYS A 195 -37.16 -17.82 -21.84
N LYS A 196 -36.58 -18.97 -21.47
CA LYS A 196 -37.32 -20.12 -20.92
C LYS A 196 -37.91 -19.85 -19.53
N LEU A 197 -37.17 -19.17 -18.66
CA LEU A 197 -37.65 -18.75 -17.34
C LEU A 197 -38.84 -17.79 -17.43
N TYR A 198 -38.81 -16.84 -18.36
CA TYR A 198 -39.93 -15.92 -18.61
C TYR A 198 -41.16 -16.63 -19.20
N ASN A 199 -40.97 -17.59 -20.10
CA ASN A 199 -42.09 -18.38 -20.63
C ASN A 199 -42.70 -19.31 -19.57
N VAL A 200 -41.89 -19.90 -18.69
CA VAL A 200 -42.37 -20.72 -17.57
C VAL A 200 -43.15 -19.88 -16.56
N ALA A 201 -42.70 -18.64 -16.26
CA ALA A 201 -43.43 -17.72 -15.39
C ALA A 201 -44.80 -17.30 -15.94
N ASN A 202 -44.92 -17.09 -17.26
CA ASN A 202 -46.21 -16.82 -17.92
C ASN A 202 -47.11 -18.06 -18.00
N THR A 203 -46.54 -19.25 -18.16
CA THR A 203 -47.30 -20.52 -18.20
C THR A 203 -47.82 -20.92 -16.81
N LEU A 204 -47.18 -20.45 -15.74
CA LEU A 204 -47.57 -20.70 -14.35
C LEU A 204 -48.55 -19.65 -13.77
N GLY A 205 -49.03 -18.70 -14.58
CA GLY A 205 -50.14 -17.81 -14.20
C GLY A 205 -49.84 -16.80 -13.10
N VAL A 206 -48.58 -16.40 -12.90
CA VAL A 206 -48.21 -15.42 -11.87
C VAL A 206 -48.73 -14.03 -12.25
N SER A 207 -49.83 -13.58 -11.63
CA SER A 207 -50.43 -12.28 -11.92
C SER A 207 -49.60 -11.12 -11.35
N GLY A 208 -49.73 -9.94 -11.96
CA GLY A 208 -49.01 -8.70 -11.58
C GLY A 208 -49.22 -8.25 -10.12
N ASP A 209 -50.21 -8.80 -9.42
CA ASP A 209 -50.40 -8.56 -7.99
C ASP A 209 -49.40 -9.32 -7.13
N THR A 210 -48.91 -10.47 -7.59
CA THR A 210 -47.86 -11.26 -6.93
C THR A 210 -46.53 -10.53 -6.94
N ILE A 211 -46.22 -9.85 -8.04
CA ILE A 211 -45.00 -9.02 -8.19
C ILE A 211 -45.07 -7.79 -7.28
N ARG A 212 -46.24 -7.13 -7.19
CA ARG A 212 -46.45 -6.04 -6.21
C ARG A 212 -46.38 -6.52 -4.76
N MET A 213 -46.75 -7.77 -4.48
CA MET A 213 -46.60 -8.37 -3.15
C MET A 213 -45.13 -8.62 -2.79
N VAL A 214 -44.28 -8.95 -3.77
CA VAL A 214 -42.82 -9.09 -3.60
C VAL A 214 -42.16 -7.73 -3.37
N GLU A 215 -42.58 -6.67 -4.05
CA GLU A 215 -42.09 -5.31 -3.80
C GLU A 215 -42.54 -4.76 -2.42
N ARG A 216 -43.76 -5.12 -1.98
CA ARG A 216 -44.27 -4.77 -0.65
C ARG A 216 -43.53 -5.52 0.46
N ARG A 217 -43.14 -6.78 0.21
CA ARG A 217 -42.25 -7.56 1.08
C ARG A 217 -40.83 -6.99 1.15
N ALA A 218 -40.24 -6.54 0.04
CA ALA A 218 -38.93 -5.87 0.06
C ALA A 218 -38.92 -4.56 0.88
N LYS A 219 -40.05 -3.84 0.93
CA LYS A 219 -40.23 -2.67 1.81
C LYS A 219 -40.47 -3.05 3.27
N GLN A 220 -41.20 -4.13 3.56
CA GLN A 220 -41.38 -4.65 4.93
C GLN A 220 -40.09 -5.27 5.48
N ASP A 221 -39.29 -5.93 4.64
CA ASP A 221 -37.97 -6.47 4.98
C ASP A 221 -36.97 -5.35 5.27
N LYS A 222 -37.11 -4.16 4.66
CA LYS A 222 -36.37 -2.95 5.09
C LYS A 222 -36.77 -2.51 6.51
N TRP A 223 -38.05 -2.57 6.88
CA TRP A 223 -38.49 -2.21 8.23
C TRP A 223 -38.13 -3.27 9.28
N ILE A 224 -38.15 -4.56 8.92
CA ILE A 224 -37.67 -5.67 9.76
C ILE A 224 -36.14 -5.64 9.89
N PHE A 225 -35.43 -5.23 8.84
CA PHE A 225 -33.99 -4.93 8.88
C PHE A 225 -33.70 -3.75 9.80
N TRP A 226 -34.46 -2.65 9.75
CA TRP A 226 -34.30 -1.53 10.68
C TRP A 226 -34.67 -1.88 12.13
N ALA A 227 -35.69 -2.71 12.35
CA ALA A 227 -36.01 -3.26 13.67
C ALA A 227 -34.92 -4.22 14.18
N GLY A 228 -34.30 -5.00 13.29
CA GLY A 228 -33.13 -5.84 13.57
C GLY A 228 -31.86 -5.04 13.84
N VAL A 229 -31.67 -3.89 13.17
CA VAL A 229 -30.56 -2.95 13.38
C VAL A 229 -30.67 -2.24 14.73
N ILE A 230 -31.89 -1.97 15.21
CA ILE A 230 -32.14 -1.44 16.57
C ILE A 230 -31.72 -2.44 17.67
N VAL A 231 -31.82 -3.74 17.41
CA VAL A 231 -31.36 -4.80 18.33
C VAL A 231 -29.87 -5.16 18.13
N PHE A 232 -29.33 -4.94 16.92
CA PHE A 232 -27.94 -5.24 16.54
C PHE A 232 -26.89 -4.31 17.17
N PHE A 233 -27.26 -3.08 17.57
CA PHE A 233 -26.31 -2.06 18.07
C PHE A 233 -26.28 -1.88 19.59
N SER A 234 -26.50 -2.96 20.36
CA SER A 234 -26.11 -3.00 21.78
C SER A 234 -24.63 -3.40 21.92
N PHE A 235 -23.77 -2.43 21.58
CA PHE A 235 -22.38 -2.16 22.01
C PHE A 235 -21.22 -3.16 21.81
N CYS A 236 -20.34 -2.76 20.89
CA CYS A 236 -18.90 -2.40 21.00
C CYS A 236 -18.02 -2.87 22.16
N ALA A 237 -16.71 -2.84 21.87
CA ALA A 237 -15.62 -3.34 22.69
C ALA A 237 -15.64 -2.88 24.16
N LEU A 238 -15.32 -3.80 25.07
CA LEU A 238 -15.36 -3.60 26.52
C LEU A 238 -13.93 -3.50 27.08
N VAL A 239 -13.59 -2.38 27.72
CA VAL A 239 -12.47 -2.31 28.68
C VAL A 239 -12.98 -2.90 29.99
N LEU A 240 -12.41 -4.03 30.42
CA LEU A 240 -12.84 -4.78 31.60
C LEU A 240 -11.85 -4.60 32.77
N PRO A 241 -12.32 -4.36 34.00
CA PRO A 241 -11.45 -4.29 35.18
C PRO A 241 -10.97 -5.69 35.64
N PRO A 242 -9.77 -5.83 36.22
CA PRO A 242 -9.17 -7.11 36.61
C PRO A 242 -9.78 -7.76 37.87
N PRO A 243 -9.69 -9.10 38.03
CA PRO A 243 -10.41 -9.86 39.06
C PRO A 243 -9.77 -9.91 40.46
N ASN A 244 -8.52 -9.49 40.65
CA ASN A 244 -7.75 -9.79 41.87
C ASN A 244 -7.58 -8.60 42.84
N ARG A 245 -8.67 -7.91 43.19
CA ARG A 245 -8.70 -7.07 44.41
C ARG A 245 -9.99 -7.35 45.17
N GLU A 246 -9.84 -7.98 46.34
CA GLU A 246 -10.94 -8.38 47.21
C GLU A 246 -11.76 -7.17 47.68
N SER A 247 -12.97 -7.03 47.15
CA SER A 247 -14.07 -6.41 47.87
C SER A 247 -15.37 -7.10 47.51
N THR A 248 -15.83 -7.95 48.44
CA THR A 248 -17.23 -8.28 48.74
C THR A 248 -18.24 -8.25 47.59
N ALA A 249 -18.74 -9.44 47.26
CA ALA A 249 -20.00 -9.73 46.58
C ALA A 249 -21.04 -8.58 46.56
N VAL A 250 -20.94 -7.72 45.54
CA VAL A 250 -22.02 -6.87 45.04
C VAL A 250 -21.86 -6.83 43.53
N ALA A 251 -22.96 -6.99 42.81
CA ALA A 251 -23.06 -6.92 41.36
C ALA A 251 -22.17 -5.80 40.78
N GLY A 252 -21.24 -6.14 39.87
CA GLY A 252 -20.47 -5.14 39.14
C GLY A 252 -21.42 -4.22 38.40
N SER A 253 -21.54 -2.98 38.87
CA SER A 253 -22.37 -1.95 38.26
C SER A 253 -21.88 -1.65 36.85
N GLU A 254 -22.78 -1.17 35.98
CA GLU A 254 -22.49 -0.74 34.60
C GLU A 254 -21.43 0.40 34.50
N THR A 255 -20.81 0.81 35.61
CA THR A 255 -19.97 2.00 35.78
C THR A 255 -18.48 1.79 35.55
N ASP A 256 -17.99 0.54 35.49
CA ASP A 256 -16.54 0.26 35.54
C ASP A 256 -15.93 -0.10 34.18
N ASN A 257 -16.67 0.06 33.07
CA ASN A 257 -16.21 -0.30 31.72
C ASN A 257 -16.19 0.94 30.82
N ILE A 258 -15.35 0.91 29.78
CA ILE A 258 -15.30 1.95 28.74
C ILE A 258 -15.55 1.28 27.38
N ILE A 259 -16.32 1.95 26.53
CA ILE A 259 -16.52 1.56 25.14
C ILE A 259 -15.66 2.42 24.23
N GLU A 260 -14.75 1.76 23.52
CA GLU A 260 -14.03 2.36 22.41
C GLU A 260 -14.81 2.12 21.11
N LEU A 261 -15.31 3.20 20.51
CA LEU A 261 -16.03 3.15 19.22
C LEU A 261 -15.11 3.64 18.11
N GLY A 262 -14.78 2.74 17.18
CA GLY A 262 -13.99 3.05 16.00
C GLY A 262 -14.71 3.97 15.02
N LEU A 263 -14.04 5.04 14.60
CA LEU A 263 -14.43 5.87 13.46
C LEU A 263 -13.83 5.29 12.20
N ALA A 264 -14.70 4.88 11.26
CA ALA A 264 -14.28 4.27 10.02
C ALA A 264 -13.42 5.23 9.18
N PHE A 265 -12.29 4.71 8.70
CA PHE A 265 -11.37 5.44 7.82
C PHE A 265 -10.85 4.53 6.71
N THR A 266 -10.68 5.08 5.50
CA THR A 266 -10.23 4.34 4.32
C THR A 266 -8.77 3.91 4.40
N ASP A 267 -7.91 4.72 5.04
CA ASP A 267 -6.45 4.56 4.98
C ASP A 267 -5.80 4.45 6.37
N PRO A 268 -6.22 3.48 7.20
CA PRO A 268 -5.70 3.36 8.55
C PRO A 268 -4.27 2.78 8.55
N ILE A 269 -3.28 3.52 9.04
CA ILE A 269 -1.86 3.10 9.01
C ILE A 269 -1.44 2.17 10.16
N ALA A 270 -2.15 2.17 11.30
CA ALA A 270 -1.85 1.34 12.47
C ALA A 270 -2.73 0.08 12.59
N ASP A 271 -3.89 0.10 11.94
CA ASP A 271 -4.89 -0.95 12.10
C ASP A 271 -4.40 -2.27 11.51
N GLY A 272 -4.60 -3.37 12.23
CA GLY A 272 -4.36 -4.69 11.66
C GLY A 272 -5.53 -5.23 10.84
N PRO A 273 -5.37 -6.40 10.23
CA PRO A 273 -6.28 -6.91 9.19
C PRO A 273 -7.75 -6.99 9.62
N THR A 274 -8.02 -7.34 10.89
CA THR A 274 -9.38 -7.43 11.42
C THR A 274 -10.09 -6.08 11.45
N ILE A 275 -9.41 -5.04 11.93
CA ILE A 275 -9.99 -3.69 12.03
C ILE A 275 -10.10 -3.06 10.64
N GLN A 276 -9.09 -3.25 9.78
CA GLN A 276 -9.17 -2.83 8.38
C GLN A 276 -10.40 -3.42 7.67
N LYS A 277 -10.62 -4.74 7.81
CA LYS A 277 -11.81 -5.39 7.26
C LYS A 277 -13.11 -4.79 7.82
N SER A 278 -13.14 -4.47 9.11
CA SER A 278 -14.28 -3.80 9.73
C SER A 278 -14.52 -2.41 9.14
N ASN A 279 -13.47 -1.61 8.93
CA ASN A 279 -13.57 -0.30 8.28
C ASN A 279 -14.09 -0.45 6.85
N THR A 280 -13.57 -1.38 6.06
CA THR A 280 -14.06 -1.65 4.69
C THR A 280 -15.55 -1.99 4.70
N VAL A 281 -16.00 -2.86 5.61
CA VAL A 281 -17.43 -3.21 5.72
C VAL A 281 -18.26 -2.00 6.15
N ALA A 282 -17.80 -1.23 7.14
CA ALA A 282 -18.50 -0.05 7.63
C ALA A 282 -18.67 1.01 6.52
N LEU A 283 -17.59 1.30 5.79
CA LEU A 283 -17.60 2.25 4.67
C LEU A 283 -18.47 1.77 3.51
N ALA A 284 -18.44 0.48 3.18
CA ALA A 284 -19.33 -0.11 2.17
C ALA A 284 -20.82 -0.02 2.55
N ASN A 285 -21.12 0.05 3.85
CA ASN A 285 -22.47 0.29 4.38
C ASN A 285 -22.78 1.79 4.58
N GLY A 286 -21.90 2.69 4.12
CA GLY A 286 -22.09 4.14 4.19
C GLY A 286 -21.97 4.71 5.60
N VAL A 287 -21.29 4.03 6.52
CA VAL A 287 -21.06 4.55 7.88
C VAL A 287 -20.16 5.78 7.82
N THR A 288 -20.61 6.86 8.44
CA THR A 288 -19.90 8.15 8.53
C THR A 288 -19.76 8.57 9.99
N THR A 289 -18.94 9.59 10.27
CA THR A 289 -18.86 10.18 11.62
C THR A 289 -20.22 10.70 12.11
N ALA A 290 -21.03 11.28 11.23
CA ALA A 290 -22.38 11.72 11.58
C ALA A 290 -23.29 10.56 11.99
N ILE A 291 -23.18 9.42 11.30
CA ILE A 291 -23.90 8.20 11.67
C ILE A 291 -23.39 7.67 13.01
N ALA A 292 -22.07 7.62 13.24
CA ALA A 292 -21.51 7.19 14.52
C ALA A 292 -22.06 8.05 15.69
N LEU A 293 -22.10 9.37 15.53
CA LEU A 293 -22.72 10.29 16.50
C LEU A 293 -24.20 10.02 16.74
N ASP A 294 -24.98 9.78 15.67
CA ASP A 294 -26.40 9.42 15.79
C ASP A 294 -26.60 8.07 16.51
N GLN A 295 -25.72 7.10 16.26
CA GLN A 295 -25.74 5.83 17.01
C GLN A 295 -25.49 6.08 18.50
N VAL A 296 -24.53 6.94 18.86
CA VAL A 296 -24.31 7.31 20.27
C VAL A 296 -25.53 8.00 20.88
N ARG A 297 -26.20 8.91 20.16
CA ARG A 297 -27.44 9.54 20.65
C ARG A 297 -28.55 8.53 20.93
N LYS A 298 -28.77 7.59 20.00
CA LYS A 298 -29.75 6.51 20.16
C LYS A 298 -29.41 5.62 21.35
N ALA A 299 -28.15 5.25 21.47
CA ALA A 299 -27.56 4.52 22.59
C ALA A 299 -27.82 5.19 23.95
N ARG A 300 -27.51 6.49 24.08
CA ARG A 300 -27.77 7.27 25.28
C ARG A 300 -29.27 7.36 25.60
N LYS A 301 -30.11 7.58 24.58
CA LYS A 301 -31.58 7.61 24.72
C LYS A 301 -32.15 6.26 25.18
N ALA A 302 -31.53 5.15 24.77
CA ALA A 302 -31.89 3.80 25.20
C ALA A 302 -31.39 3.46 26.62
N GLY A 303 -30.67 4.37 27.28
CA GLY A 303 -30.26 4.23 28.67
C GLY A 303 -28.79 3.83 28.87
N LEU A 304 -27.96 3.78 27.82
CA LEU A 304 -26.54 3.47 28.00
C LEU A 304 -25.85 4.54 28.85
N ARG A 305 -25.27 4.13 29.98
CA ARG A 305 -24.49 5.00 30.88
C ARG A 305 -22.98 4.84 30.75
N VAL A 306 -22.51 3.72 30.21
CA VAL A 306 -21.09 3.40 30.01
C VAL A 306 -20.38 4.51 29.20
N PRO A 307 -19.23 5.04 29.65
CA PRO A 307 -18.45 6.00 28.88
C PRO A 307 -18.10 5.52 27.46
N ILE A 308 -18.21 6.40 26.47
CA ILE A 308 -17.86 6.12 25.07
C ILE A 308 -16.72 7.04 24.64
N ILE A 309 -15.65 6.46 24.10
CA ILE A 309 -14.52 7.18 23.52
C ILE A 309 -14.46 6.87 22.03
N PHE A 310 -14.29 7.89 21.20
CA PHE A 310 -14.05 7.70 19.77
C PHE A 310 -12.59 7.40 19.51
N MET A 311 -12.32 6.27 18.86
CA MET A 311 -10.98 5.93 18.40
C MET A 311 -10.91 6.04 16.88
N GLY A 312 -9.88 6.67 16.35
CA GLY A 312 -9.72 6.76 14.90
C GLY A 312 -8.52 7.62 14.50
N TYR A 313 -8.55 8.03 13.24
CA TYR A 313 -7.51 8.84 12.61
C TYR A 313 -7.95 10.30 12.55
N TYR A 314 -6.99 11.21 12.51
CA TYR A 314 -7.25 12.63 12.59
C TYR A 314 -7.94 13.20 11.34
N ASN A 315 -7.76 12.59 10.15
CA ASN A 315 -8.32 13.14 8.91
C ASN A 315 -9.86 13.26 8.88
N PRO A 316 -10.65 12.20 9.19
CA PRO A 316 -12.11 12.33 9.32
C PRO A 316 -12.54 13.41 10.31
N LEU A 317 -11.78 13.62 11.39
CA LEU A 317 -12.04 14.65 12.38
C LEU A 317 -11.77 16.05 11.81
N LEU A 318 -10.61 16.24 11.19
CA LEU A 318 -10.22 17.49 10.54
C LEU A 318 -11.24 17.90 9.48
N ARG A 319 -11.69 16.96 8.65
CA ARG A 319 -12.67 17.21 7.59
C ARG A 319 -14.07 17.54 8.11
N TYR A 320 -14.47 16.93 9.23
CA TYR A 320 -15.73 17.28 9.91
C TYR A 320 -15.70 18.68 10.54
N GLY A 321 -14.49 19.19 10.83
CA GLY A 321 -14.22 20.41 11.57
C GLY A 321 -14.05 20.12 13.05
N GLU A 322 -12.89 20.46 13.62
CA GLU A 322 -12.53 20.10 14.99
C GLU A 322 -13.54 20.62 16.03
N ASP A 323 -13.78 21.93 16.08
CA ASP A 323 -14.69 22.53 17.06
C ASP A 323 -16.13 22.03 16.90
N LYS A 324 -16.56 21.77 15.66
CA LYS A 324 -17.86 21.15 15.36
C LYS A 324 -17.93 19.71 15.87
N MET A 325 -16.88 18.91 15.65
CA MET A 325 -16.78 17.53 16.15
C MET A 325 -16.90 17.49 17.66
N LEU A 326 -16.12 18.32 18.37
CA LEU A 326 -16.10 18.34 19.83
C LEU A 326 -17.48 18.72 20.41
N ARG A 327 -18.11 19.74 19.83
CA ARG A 327 -19.47 20.17 20.20
C ARG A 327 -20.51 19.06 19.98
N ASP A 328 -20.49 18.43 18.81
CA ASP A 328 -21.47 17.39 18.46
C ASP A 328 -21.26 16.10 19.28
N CYS A 329 -20.00 15.78 19.62
CA CYS A 329 -19.63 14.69 20.53
C CYS A 329 -20.16 14.93 21.95
N GLN A 330 -19.94 16.13 22.49
CA GLN A 330 -20.49 16.52 23.80
C GLN A 330 -22.02 16.37 23.82
N GLN A 331 -22.70 16.89 22.79
CA GLN A 331 -24.17 16.79 22.68
C GLN A 331 -24.66 15.35 22.49
N ALA A 332 -23.89 14.51 21.80
CA ALA A 332 -24.23 13.11 21.62
C ALA A 332 -24.03 12.27 22.90
N GLY A 333 -23.19 12.74 23.83
CA GLY A 333 -22.79 12.00 25.03
C GLY A 333 -21.57 11.10 24.81
N VAL A 334 -20.68 11.47 23.87
CA VAL A 334 -19.32 10.94 23.76
C VAL A 334 -18.47 11.58 24.86
N ASN A 335 -17.49 10.84 25.40
CA ASN A 335 -16.70 11.23 26.56
C ASN A 335 -15.25 11.62 26.21
N GLY A 336 -14.76 11.25 25.03
CA GLY A 336 -13.39 11.59 24.64
C GLY A 336 -12.93 10.98 23.32
N PHE A 337 -11.62 11.10 23.06
CA PHE A 337 -10.97 10.64 21.85
C PHE A 337 -9.65 9.91 22.11
N ILE A 338 -9.39 8.89 21.30
CA ILE A 338 -8.08 8.29 21.03
C ILE A 338 -7.78 8.58 19.55
N MET A 339 -6.90 9.55 19.27
CA MET A 339 -6.46 9.83 17.90
C MET A 339 -5.13 9.13 17.64
N VAL A 340 -5.17 8.10 16.79
CA VAL A 340 -4.08 7.14 16.60
C VAL A 340 -2.83 7.77 16.00
N ASP A 341 -3.01 8.78 15.17
CA ASP A 341 -1.98 9.40 14.32
C ASP A 341 -1.75 10.88 14.65
N LEU A 342 -2.26 11.39 15.78
CA LEU A 342 -2.11 12.80 16.15
C LEU A 342 -0.77 13.02 16.88
N PRO A 343 0.16 13.82 16.33
CA PRO A 343 1.44 14.07 16.96
C PRO A 343 1.27 14.94 18.23
N PRO A 344 2.09 14.77 19.29
CA PRO A 344 1.96 15.45 20.58
C PRO A 344 1.90 16.97 20.48
N GLU A 345 2.63 17.54 19.54
CA GLU A 345 2.68 18.99 19.30
C GLU A 345 1.29 19.54 18.91
N GLU A 346 0.50 18.73 18.20
CA GLU A 346 -0.90 19.04 17.90
C GLU A 346 -1.86 18.52 18.97
N ALA A 347 -1.54 17.39 19.59
CA ALA A 347 -2.33 16.82 20.66
C ALA A 347 -2.48 17.79 21.84
N VAL A 348 -1.47 18.60 22.16
CA VAL A 348 -1.57 19.65 23.20
C VAL A 348 -2.68 20.64 22.86
N LYS A 349 -2.72 21.14 21.63
CA LYS A 349 -3.75 22.09 21.17
C LYS A 349 -5.12 21.43 21.10
N PHE A 350 -5.19 20.21 20.55
CA PHE A 350 -6.43 19.45 20.46
C PHE A 350 -7.00 19.13 21.85
N ARG A 351 -6.16 18.73 22.80
CA ARG A 351 -6.52 18.49 24.20
C ARG A 351 -7.07 19.74 24.88
N GLN A 352 -6.47 20.91 24.66
CA GLN A 352 -7.03 22.18 25.15
C GLN A 352 -8.45 22.43 24.60
N SER A 353 -8.68 22.14 23.32
CA SER A 353 -10.01 22.21 22.72
C SER A 353 -10.98 21.16 23.30
N CYS A 354 -10.53 19.93 23.55
CA CYS A 354 -11.33 18.89 24.22
C CYS A 354 -11.80 19.34 25.60
N ARG A 355 -10.92 19.96 26.41
CA ARG A 355 -11.26 20.48 27.75
C ARG A 355 -12.39 21.51 27.71
N LYS A 356 -12.40 22.42 26.73
CA LYS A 356 -13.48 23.40 26.52
C LYS A 356 -14.86 22.74 26.43
N TYR A 357 -14.93 21.53 25.87
CA TYR A 357 -16.17 20.77 25.70
C TYR A 357 -16.35 19.65 26.74
N LYS A 358 -15.50 19.59 27.77
CA LYS A 358 -15.50 18.54 28.80
C LYS A 358 -15.34 17.12 28.23
N LEU A 359 -14.48 17.01 27.22
CA LEU A 359 -14.09 15.75 26.57
C LEU A 359 -12.66 15.41 26.97
N SER A 360 -12.37 14.12 27.13
CA SER A 360 -11.01 13.63 27.41
C SER A 360 -10.23 13.37 26.13
N TYR A 361 -8.95 13.73 26.12
CA TYR A 361 -7.99 13.18 25.16
C TYR A 361 -7.16 12.08 25.85
N VAL A 362 -7.07 10.92 25.20
CA VAL A 362 -6.32 9.76 25.67
C VAL A 362 -5.07 9.58 24.80
N PRO A 363 -3.87 9.87 25.33
CA PRO A 363 -2.62 9.68 24.61
C PRO A 363 -2.24 8.20 24.52
N LEU A 364 -1.50 7.85 23.46
CA LEU A 364 -0.93 6.51 23.27
C LEU A 364 0.55 6.50 23.62
N ILE A 365 1.01 5.42 24.25
CA ILE A 365 2.43 5.17 24.54
C ILE A 365 2.80 3.78 24.00
N ALA A 366 3.92 3.69 23.29
CA ALA A 366 4.44 2.47 22.70
C ALA A 366 5.78 2.06 23.35
N PRO A 367 6.26 0.81 23.15
CA PRO A 367 7.56 0.39 23.65
C PRO A 367 8.72 1.25 23.11
N ALA A 368 8.58 1.71 21.87
CA ALA A 368 9.48 2.64 21.21
C ALA A 368 9.12 4.12 21.47
N THR A 369 8.55 4.45 22.63
CA THR A 369 8.38 5.84 23.06
C THR A 369 9.58 6.24 23.93
N SER A 370 10.31 7.27 23.49
CA SER A 370 11.42 7.85 24.25
C SER A 370 10.98 8.40 25.62
N GLU A 371 11.90 8.46 26.59
CA GLU A 371 11.58 8.90 27.97
C GLU A 371 11.04 10.33 28.03
N LYS A 372 11.59 11.25 27.25
CA LYS A 372 11.13 12.65 27.21
C LYS A 372 9.71 12.76 26.66
N ARG A 373 9.42 12.03 25.59
CA ARG A 373 8.11 11.99 24.96
C ARG A 373 7.07 11.32 25.86
N MET A 374 7.46 10.25 26.56
CA MET A 374 6.65 9.60 27.59
C MET A 374 6.24 10.58 28.69
N LYS A 375 7.17 11.39 29.21
CA LYS A 375 6.88 12.45 30.20
C LYS A 375 5.85 13.44 29.69
N LEU A 376 5.99 13.92 28.45
CA LEU A 376 5.03 14.82 27.82
C LEU A 376 3.64 14.17 27.69
N LEU A 377 3.57 12.96 27.13
CA LEU A 377 2.33 12.22 26.92
C LEU A 377 1.61 11.93 28.25
N CYS A 378 2.37 11.55 29.28
CA CYS A 378 1.86 11.37 30.64
C CYS A 378 1.30 12.68 31.21
N LYS A 379 1.96 13.81 30.98
CA LYS A 379 1.53 15.13 31.47
C LYS A 379 0.25 15.63 30.80
N ILE A 380 0.00 15.28 29.54
CA ILE A 380 -1.19 15.71 28.81
C ILE A 380 -2.37 14.73 28.91
N ALA A 381 -2.17 13.57 29.54
CA ALA A 381 -3.21 12.57 29.75
C ALA A 381 -4.25 13.11 30.75
N ASP A 382 -5.53 13.14 30.33
CA ASP A 382 -6.61 13.58 31.21
C ASP A 382 -7.13 12.40 32.06
N SER A 383 -7.49 11.28 31.41
CA SER A 383 -8.23 10.19 32.06
C SER A 383 -7.41 8.93 32.28
N PHE A 384 -6.84 8.38 31.21
CA PHE A 384 -5.93 7.24 31.25
C PHE A 384 -4.94 7.33 30.10
N ILE A 385 -3.89 6.50 30.16
CA ILE A 385 -2.89 6.37 29.11
C ILE A 385 -3.14 5.04 28.39
N TYR A 386 -3.23 5.08 27.06
CA TYR A 386 -3.34 3.87 26.26
C TYR A 386 -1.94 3.31 25.98
N VAL A 387 -1.59 2.17 26.58
CA VAL A 387 -0.30 1.51 26.39
C VAL A 387 -0.43 0.41 25.34
N VAL A 388 0.32 0.56 24.24
CA VAL A 388 0.35 -0.41 23.15
C VAL A 388 1.35 -1.52 23.51
N SER A 389 0.89 -2.76 23.70
CA SER A 389 1.73 -3.85 24.21
C SER A 389 2.69 -4.47 23.19
N ARG A 390 2.55 -4.18 21.89
CA ARG A 390 3.33 -4.80 20.80
C ARG A 390 3.91 -3.76 19.83
N MET A 391 5.09 -4.05 19.30
CA MET A 391 5.59 -3.43 18.06
C MET A 391 4.91 -4.14 16.89
N GLY A 392 4.07 -3.43 16.11
CA GLY A 392 3.32 -3.99 14.98
C GLY A 392 1.82 -3.64 14.99
N VAL A 393 1.09 -4.12 13.97
CA VAL A 393 -0.36 -3.90 13.81
C VAL A 393 -1.21 -4.87 14.66
N THR A 394 -2.47 -4.51 14.97
CA THR A 394 -3.35 -5.31 15.83
C THR A 394 -3.64 -6.71 15.24
N GLY A 395 -3.30 -7.80 15.96
CA GLY A 395 -3.68 -9.17 15.56
C GLY A 395 -2.60 -10.00 14.84
N ALA A 396 -1.36 -9.49 14.71
CA ALA A 396 -0.20 -10.33 14.37
C ALA A 396 0.12 -11.31 15.53
N THR A 397 0.59 -12.51 15.20
CA THR A 397 0.73 -13.72 16.05
C THR A 397 1.16 -13.52 17.52
N GLY A 398 0.44 -14.20 18.43
CA GLY A 398 1.02 -14.92 19.58
C GLY A 398 1.31 -14.19 20.88
N ALA A 399 2.51 -13.64 21.05
CA ALA A 399 3.09 -13.40 22.39
C ALA A 399 2.90 -11.97 22.92
N LEU A 400 2.62 -11.83 24.22
CA LEU A 400 2.74 -10.56 24.95
C LEU A 400 4.22 -10.17 25.03
N ASN A 401 4.54 -8.88 24.88
CA ASN A 401 5.92 -8.40 24.97
C ASN A 401 6.47 -8.64 26.37
N THR A 402 7.60 -9.34 26.47
CA THR A 402 8.27 -9.63 27.75
C THR A 402 8.72 -8.36 28.50
N LYS A 403 8.85 -7.23 27.79
CA LYS A 403 9.20 -5.92 28.36
C LYS A 403 7.99 -5.07 28.79
N LEU A 404 6.77 -5.59 28.69
CA LEU A 404 5.56 -4.84 29.07
C LEU A 404 5.58 -4.36 30.54
N PRO A 405 6.03 -5.17 31.53
CA PRO A 405 6.12 -4.69 32.92
C PRO A 405 7.10 -3.51 33.08
N GLU A 406 8.24 -3.54 32.39
CA GLU A 406 9.22 -2.44 32.40
C GLU A 406 8.64 -1.16 31.78
N LEU A 407 7.87 -1.30 30.70
CA LEU A 407 7.18 -0.17 30.06
C LEU A 407 6.14 0.44 31.01
N LEU A 408 5.32 -0.38 31.67
CA LEU A 408 4.30 0.09 32.62
C LEU A 408 4.93 0.77 33.83
N ALA A 409 6.01 0.21 34.39
CA ALA A 409 6.75 0.84 35.48
C ALA A 409 7.24 2.25 35.11
N ARG A 410 7.75 2.43 33.88
CA ARG A 410 8.13 3.76 33.36
C ARG A 410 6.93 4.68 33.19
N VAL A 411 5.80 4.18 32.67
CA VAL A 411 4.57 4.97 32.53
C VAL A 411 4.08 5.43 33.91
N HIS A 412 3.96 4.54 34.89
CA HIS A 412 3.51 4.87 36.24
C HIS A 412 4.46 5.84 36.96
N GLN A 413 5.77 5.78 36.67
CA GLN A 413 6.74 6.73 37.19
C GLN A 413 6.44 8.18 36.76
N TYR A 414 5.92 8.38 35.54
CA TYR A 414 5.70 9.72 34.96
C TYR A 414 4.23 10.15 34.93
N SER A 415 3.29 9.21 35.05
CA SER A 415 1.85 9.46 34.92
C SER A 415 1.25 10.23 36.09
N GLY A 416 1.98 10.37 37.21
CA GLY A 416 1.48 11.10 38.38
C GLY A 416 0.22 10.46 38.99
N GLY A 417 0.03 9.15 38.78
CA GLY A 417 -1.16 8.41 39.24
C GLY A 417 -2.27 8.25 38.20
N VAL A 418 -2.10 8.78 36.97
CA VAL A 418 -3.03 8.49 35.86
C VAL A 418 -2.93 7.01 35.49
N PRO A 419 -4.06 6.27 35.40
CA PRO A 419 -4.09 4.83 35.14
C PRO A 419 -3.62 4.48 33.72
N ALA A 420 -3.03 3.29 33.57
CA ALA A 420 -2.62 2.75 32.28
C ALA A 420 -3.61 1.66 31.82
N ALA A 421 -4.16 1.83 30.61
CA ALA A 421 -4.93 0.80 29.93
C ALA A 421 -4.08 0.14 28.85
N VAL A 422 -3.84 -1.16 28.97
CA VAL A 422 -3.03 -1.90 28.01
C VAL A 422 -3.90 -2.48 26.92
N GLY A 423 -3.62 -2.09 25.69
CA GLY A 423 -4.19 -2.71 24.50
C GLY A 423 -3.19 -3.60 23.77
N PHE A 424 -3.73 -4.38 22.83
CA PHE A 424 -3.08 -5.29 21.88
C PHE A 424 -2.93 -6.76 22.29
N GLY A 425 -3.49 -7.63 21.44
CA GLY A 425 -3.24 -9.07 21.43
C GLY A 425 -3.97 -9.88 22.50
N VAL A 426 -4.75 -9.23 23.38
CA VAL A 426 -5.59 -9.90 24.37
C VAL A 426 -6.84 -10.46 23.71
N SER A 427 -6.92 -11.79 23.65
CA SER A 427 -8.06 -12.52 23.12
C SER A 427 -8.55 -13.62 24.06
N THR A 428 -7.71 -14.09 24.98
CA THR A 428 -8.04 -15.14 25.96
C THR A 428 -8.15 -14.60 27.38
N ARG A 429 -8.76 -15.39 28.27
CA ARG A 429 -8.89 -15.07 29.69
C ARG A 429 -7.55 -15.01 30.40
N GLU A 430 -6.64 -15.93 30.09
CA GLU A 430 -5.33 -16.00 30.71
C GLU A 430 -4.53 -14.72 30.39
N GLN A 431 -4.61 -14.23 29.15
CA GLN A 431 -4.02 -12.96 28.76
C GLN A 431 -4.68 -11.78 29.47
N PHE A 432 -6.02 -11.77 29.55
CA PHE A 432 -6.77 -10.75 30.26
C PHE A 432 -6.37 -10.65 31.73
N GLN A 433 -6.24 -11.78 32.42
CA GLN A 433 -5.78 -11.84 33.81
C GLN A 433 -4.33 -11.39 33.94
N SER A 434 -3.43 -11.90 33.09
CA SER A 434 -2.00 -11.57 33.14
C SER A 434 -1.73 -10.07 32.94
N VAL A 435 -2.47 -9.43 32.02
CA VAL A 435 -2.38 -7.97 31.80
C VAL A 435 -3.04 -7.23 32.95
N GLY A 436 -4.19 -7.73 33.43
CA GLY A 436 -4.91 -7.18 34.56
C GLY A 436 -4.16 -7.21 35.90
N ASP A 437 -3.18 -8.11 36.05
CA ASP A 437 -2.33 -8.16 37.23
C ASP A 437 -1.27 -7.04 37.26
N ILE A 438 -0.98 -6.41 36.11
CA ILE A 438 0.09 -5.39 35.97
C ILE A 438 -0.41 -4.02 35.48
N ALA A 439 -1.66 -3.90 35.04
CA ALA A 439 -2.25 -2.67 34.51
C ALA A 439 -3.65 -2.41 35.07
N GLU A 440 -4.04 -1.13 35.12
CA GLU A 440 -5.33 -0.69 35.67
C GLU A 440 -6.50 -0.94 34.70
N GLY A 441 -6.22 -1.12 33.41
CA GLY A 441 -7.23 -1.43 32.40
C GLY A 441 -6.71 -2.37 31.31
N VAL A 442 -7.60 -3.19 30.75
CA VAL A 442 -7.30 -4.10 29.63
C VAL A 442 -8.22 -3.80 28.45
N VAL A 443 -7.64 -3.51 27.29
CA VAL A 443 -8.38 -3.17 26.07
C VAL A 443 -8.46 -4.38 25.12
N ILE A 444 -9.69 -4.78 24.77
CA ILE A 444 -9.96 -5.90 23.86
C ILE A 444 -10.80 -5.42 22.67
N GLY A 445 -10.13 -5.02 21.58
CA GLY A 445 -10.80 -4.56 20.35
C GLY A 445 -11.01 -5.66 19.31
N SER A 446 -9.91 -6.15 18.71
CA SER A 446 -9.94 -7.02 17.53
C SER A 446 -10.68 -8.35 17.75
N GLN A 447 -10.62 -8.93 18.97
CA GLN A 447 -11.36 -10.15 19.26
C GLN A 447 -12.87 -9.91 19.28
N ILE A 448 -13.33 -8.77 19.82
CA ILE A 448 -14.75 -8.41 19.83
C ILE A 448 -15.27 -8.23 18.40
N VAL A 449 -14.51 -7.53 17.54
CA VAL A 449 -14.83 -7.42 16.10
C VAL A 449 -14.87 -8.78 15.42
N THR A 450 -13.97 -9.70 15.81
CA THR A 450 -13.94 -11.07 15.29
C THR A 450 -15.18 -11.87 15.69
N GLU A 451 -15.60 -11.78 16.94
CA GLU A 451 -16.83 -12.44 17.42
C GLU A 451 -18.08 -11.88 16.74
N ILE A 452 -18.15 -10.56 16.53
CA ILE A 452 -19.22 -9.92 15.74
C ILE A 452 -19.24 -10.49 14.31
N GLY A 453 -18.08 -10.61 13.67
CA GLY A 453 -17.97 -11.11 12.30
C GLY A 453 -18.30 -12.59 12.13
N LYS A 454 -18.17 -13.40 13.20
CA LYS A 454 -18.53 -14.84 13.20
C LYS A 454 -19.99 -15.10 13.55
N ALA A 455 -20.63 -14.17 14.24
CA ALA A 455 -21.99 -14.35 14.73
C ALA A 455 -23.01 -14.44 13.59
N ALA A 456 -24.02 -15.29 13.76
CA ALA A 456 -25.17 -15.32 12.85
C ALA A 456 -25.91 -13.97 12.88
N GLN A 457 -26.65 -13.68 11.81
CA GLN A 457 -27.41 -12.43 11.71
C GLN A 457 -28.34 -12.25 12.92
N GLY A 458 -28.25 -11.09 13.57
CA GLY A 458 -29.01 -10.78 14.79
C GLY A 458 -28.46 -11.41 16.09
N GLN A 459 -27.37 -12.17 16.05
CA GLN A 459 -26.76 -12.81 17.23
C GLN A 459 -25.46 -12.14 17.71
N ALA A 460 -24.99 -11.09 17.03
CA ALA A 460 -23.73 -10.41 17.35
C ALA A 460 -23.64 -9.94 18.82
N ALA A 461 -24.67 -9.24 19.31
CA ALA A 461 -24.70 -8.76 20.70
C ALA A 461 -24.59 -9.90 21.71
N LYS A 462 -25.26 -11.03 21.45
CA LYS A 462 -25.21 -12.22 22.31
C LYS A 462 -23.82 -12.87 22.28
N ALA A 463 -23.19 -12.96 21.12
CA ALA A 463 -21.83 -13.49 21.00
C ALA A 463 -20.81 -12.64 21.76
N VAL A 464 -20.89 -11.30 21.63
CA VAL A 464 -20.04 -10.37 22.38
C VAL A 464 -20.32 -10.48 23.88
N GLN A 465 -21.58 -10.52 24.31
CA GLN A 465 -21.94 -10.69 25.71
C GLN A 465 -21.38 -11.99 26.30
N GLN A 466 -21.49 -13.10 25.55
CA GLN A 466 -20.94 -14.41 25.95
C GLN A 466 -19.41 -14.35 26.08
N TYR A 467 -18.74 -13.77 25.09
CA TYR A 467 -17.29 -13.58 25.11
C TYR A 467 -16.84 -12.72 26.29
N CYS A 468 -17.45 -11.55 26.48
CA CYS A 468 -17.16 -10.64 27.60
C CYS A 468 -17.45 -11.30 28.96
N SER A 469 -18.49 -12.10 29.08
CA SER A 469 -18.80 -12.84 30.32
C SER A 469 -17.78 -13.93 30.61
N HIS A 470 -17.30 -14.64 29.58
CA HIS A 470 -16.27 -15.66 29.70
C HIS A 470 -14.92 -15.06 30.13
N ILE A 471 -14.49 -13.98 29.45
CA ILE A 471 -13.18 -13.37 29.67
C ILE A 471 -13.10 -12.64 31.02
N SER A 472 -14.19 -11.98 31.45
CA SER A 472 -14.30 -11.34 32.78
C SER A 472 -14.57 -12.34 33.92
N GLY A 473 -14.85 -13.59 33.59
CA GLY A 473 -15.14 -14.63 34.57
C GLY A 473 -16.48 -14.56 35.28
N ARG A 474 -17.45 -13.84 34.69
CA ARG A 474 -18.84 -13.80 35.17
C ARG A 474 -19.62 -15.08 34.90
N THR A 475 -19.14 -15.96 34.00
CA THR A 475 -19.67 -17.32 33.78
C THR A 475 -18.54 -18.35 33.71
N VAL A 476 -18.78 -19.55 34.25
CA VAL A 476 -17.91 -20.74 34.12
C VAL A 476 -18.71 -21.84 33.41
N ALA A 477 -18.38 -22.15 32.15
CA ALA A 477 -18.86 -23.33 31.43
C ALA A 477 -17.80 -23.78 30.38
N PRO A 478 -17.71 -25.08 30.07
CA PRO A 478 -16.48 -25.73 29.57
C PRO A 478 -16.21 -25.48 28.08
N PRO A 479 -14.95 -25.59 27.62
CA PRO A 479 -14.62 -25.40 26.21
C PRO A 479 -15.18 -26.54 25.36
N GLN A 480 -15.77 -26.22 24.21
CA GLN A 480 -15.96 -27.21 23.15
C GLN A 480 -14.58 -27.66 22.62
N PRO A 481 -14.38 -28.95 22.30
CA PRO A 481 -13.09 -29.45 21.87
C PRO A 481 -12.71 -28.86 20.50
N GLN A 482 -11.63 -28.09 20.47
CA GLN A 482 -10.91 -27.81 19.22
C GLN A 482 -10.03 -29.02 18.86
N PRO A 483 -9.82 -29.34 17.57
CA PRO A 483 -8.84 -30.33 17.16
C PRO A 483 -7.45 -29.86 17.63
N LYS A 484 -6.68 -30.76 18.25
CA LYS A 484 -5.30 -30.50 18.67
C LYS A 484 -4.45 -30.10 17.45
N THR A 485 -4.03 -28.85 17.40
CA THR A 485 -2.83 -28.45 16.66
C THR A 485 -1.69 -28.44 17.69
N GLU A 486 -0.82 -29.43 17.63
CA GLU A 486 0.36 -29.48 18.49
C GLU A 486 1.35 -28.39 18.05
N ALA A 487 1.40 -27.29 18.80
CA ALA A 487 2.57 -26.42 18.89
C ALA A 487 2.72 -26.01 20.37
N ARG A 488 3.73 -26.58 21.03
CA ARG A 488 4.08 -26.32 22.42
C ARG A 488 4.60 -24.87 22.56
N GLU A 489 3.81 -23.98 23.17
CA GLU A 489 4.23 -22.64 23.63
C GLU A 489 4.24 -22.54 25.17
N ALA A 490 4.80 -23.54 25.86
CA ALA A 490 4.81 -23.59 27.33
C ALA A 490 5.97 -22.80 27.99
N GLY A 491 6.92 -22.26 27.22
CA GLY A 491 8.19 -21.73 27.76
C GLY A 491 8.20 -20.25 28.14
N THR A 492 7.30 -19.43 27.60
CA THR A 492 7.35 -17.95 27.72
C THR A 492 6.38 -17.38 28.77
N PHE A 493 5.34 -18.12 29.15
CA PHE A 493 4.31 -17.64 30.08
C PHE A 493 4.76 -17.71 31.54
N GLU A 494 5.52 -18.74 31.93
CA GLU A 494 6.07 -18.83 33.30
C GLU A 494 7.08 -17.72 33.60
N THR A 495 7.83 -17.25 32.60
CA THR A 495 8.85 -16.19 32.77
C THR A 495 8.25 -14.81 33.08
N VAL A 496 7.06 -14.49 32.55
CA VAL A 496 6.39 -13.19 32.83
C VAL A 496 5.79 -13.18 34.24
N ALA A 497 5.18 -14.30 34.67
CA ALA A 497 4.66 -14.45 36.03
C ALA A 497 5.79 -14.55 37.09
N ALA A 498 6.93 -15.14 36.74
CA ALA A 498 8.09 -15.22 37.62
C ALA A 498 8.80 -13.86 37.80
N ALA A 499 8.88 -13.04 36.75
CA ALA A 499 9.43 -11.68 36.83
C ALA A 499 8.56 -10.75 37.69
N ALA A 500 7.22 -10.87 37.60
CA ALA A 500 6.28 -10.11 38.43
C ALA A 500 6.40 -10.46 39.93
N LYS A 501 6.69 -11.73 40.27
CA LYS A 501 6.92 -12.17 41.66
C LYS A 501 8.21 -11.65 42.28
N ALA A 502 9.20 -11.24 41.48
CA ALA A 502 10.46 -10.69 41.98
C ALA A 502 10.38 -9.18 42.31
N GLY A 503 9.31 -8.49 41.90
CA GLY A 503 9.08 -7.06 42.17
C GLY A 503 7.97 -6.76 43.19
N ALA A 504 7.40 -7.79 43.82
CA ALA A 504 6.16 -7.71 44.59
C ALA A 504 6.28 -7.18 46.04
N ASP A 505 7.36 -6.48 46.40
CA ASP A 505 7.53 -5.87 47.73
C ASP A 505 7.14 -4.38 47.80
N VAL A 506 6.52 -3.82 46.74
CA VAL A 506 6.03 -2.44 46.75
C VAL A 506 4.64 -2.35 46.13
N ALA A 507 3.58 -2.41 46.95
CA ALA A 507 2.30 -1.68 46.80
C ALA A 507 1.13 -2.35 47.54
N ALA A 508 1.18 -2.39 48.88
CA ALA A 508 -0.03 -2.50 49.69
C ALA A 508 -0.58 -1.08 49.92
N GLY A 509 -1.49 -0.61 49.05
CA GLY A 509 -2.18 0.68 49.28
C GLY A 509 -2.65 1.50 48.07
N ALA A 510 -2.70 0.96 46.84
CA ALA A 510 -3.18 1.73 45.69
C ALA A 510 -4.71 1.92 45.73
N PRO A 511 -5.24 3.16 45.64
CA PRO A 511 -6.67 3.44 45.68
C PRO A 511 -7.41 2.80 44.49
N VAL A 512 -8.65 2.37 44.74
CA VAL A 512 -9.58 1.87 43.71
C VAL A 512 -10.00 3.05 42.84
N VAL A 513 -9.51 3.11 41.60
CA VAL A 513 -9.89 4.15 40.64
C VAL A 513 -11.20 3.76 39.99
N ARG A 514 -12.25 4.55 40.24
CA ARG A 514 -13.51 4.50 39.49
C ARG A 514 -13.48 5.59 38.43
N VAL A 515 -13.91 5.26 37.20
CA VAL A 515 -14.07 6.23 36.10
C VAL A 515 -15.54 6.64 36.03
N ASP A 516 -16.06 7.17 37.13
CA ASP A 516 -17.47 7.56 37.32
C ASP A 516 -17.69 9.08 37.24
N SER A 517 -16.65 9.87 36.96
CA SER A 517 -16.76 11.32 36.82
C SER A 517 -15.97 11.90 35.63
N VAL A 518 -16.58 12.92 35.03
CA VAL A 518 -15.89 13.85 34.12
C VAL A 518 -15.06 14.77 34.99
N ILE A 519 -13.75 14.82 34.73
CA ILE A 519 -12.79 15.70 35.41
C ILE A 519 -13.33 17.13 35.43
N THR A 520 -13.57 17.65 36.63
CA THR A 520 -13.95 19.06 36.85
C THR A 520 -12.71 19.92 37.03
N GLU A 521 -12.84 21.25 36.97
CA GLU A 521 -11.70 22.19 37.07
C GLU A 521 -10.85 21.97 38.33
N ASP A 522 -11.44 21.39 39.38
CA ASP A 522 -10.80 21.12 40.66
C ASP A 522 -9.91 19.84 40.66
N ASP A 523 -10.02 18.97 39.65
CA ASP A 523 -9.36 17.66 39.58
C ASP A 523 -8.08 17.66 38.70
N VAL A 524 -7.70 18.79 38.10
CA VAL A 524 -6.60 18.90 37.12
C VAL A 524 -5.38 19.59 37.72
N PRO A 525 -4.16 19.03 37.61
CA PRO A 525 -2.93 19.77 37.87
C PRO A 525 -2.88 21.05 37.01
N SER A 526 -2.30 22.13 37.55
CA SER A 526 -2.24 23.47 36.94
C SER A 526 -1.90 23.46 35.44
N GLU A 527 -2.52 24.38 34.68
CA GLU A 527 -2.37 24.61 33.24
C GLU A 527 -1.03 24.14 32.65
N PRO A 528 -1.02 23.49 31.47
CA PRO A 528 0.21 23.43 30.70
C PRO A 528 0.52 24.86 30.25
N GLY A 529 1.48 25.50 30.92
CA GLY A 529 1.85 26.88 30.64
C GLY A 529 2.47 27.01 29.23
N LEU A 530 2.86 28.23 28.86
CA LEU A 530 3.66 28.48 27.65
C LEU A 530 4.89 27.53 27.57
N ALA A 531 5.44 27.15 28.73
CA ALA A 531 6.51 26.18 28.89
C ALA A 531 6.16 24.78 28.34
N ASP A 532 4.92 24.30 28.49
CA ASP A 532 4.50 22.98 28.00
C ASP A 532 4.23 22.96 26.49
N GLN A 533 3.77 24.09 25.95
CA GLN A 533 3.68 24.28 24.50
C GLN A 533 5.07 24.41 23.86
N LEU A 534 5.99 25.11 24.53
CA LEU A 534 7.39 25.18 24.13
C LEU A 534 8.08 23.81 24.27
N ASP A 535 7.85 23.08 25.35
CA ASP A 535 8.40 21.74 25.57
C ASP A 535 7.84 20.74 24.56
N ALA A 536 6.55 20.79 24.20
CA ALA A 536 6.00 19.98 23.12
C ALA A 536 6.67 20.31 21.77
N LEU A 537 6.81 21.58 21.42
CA LEU A 537 7.54 22.02 20.23
C LEU A 537 9.03 21.62 20.25
N ASN A 538 9.64 21.54 21.43
CA ASN A 538 11.03 21.10 21.62
C ASN A 538 11.18 19.56 21.57
N VAL A 539 10.16 18.79 21.96
CA VAL A 539 10.13 17.32 21.94
C VAL A 539 10.11 16.75 20.51
N ALA A 540 9.67 17.53 19.52
CA ALA A 540 9.77 17.21 18.09
C ALA A 540 11.21 16.90 17.61
N THR A 541 12.24 17.20 18.43
CA THR A 541 13.67 16.96 18.14
C THR A 541 14.31 15.86 19.00
N ASN A 542 13.49 14.99 19.63
CA ASN A 542 13.92 13.97 20.59
C ASN A 542 14.86 14.51 21.70
N GLY A 543 14.71 15.80 22.03
CA GLY A 543 15.35 16.42 23.17
C GLY A 543 16.82 16.78 22.98
N THR A 544 17.22 17.29 21.83
CA THR A 544 18.22 18.36 21.86
C THR A 544 17.52 19.68 22.21
N THR A 545 18.20 20.63 22.86
CA THR A 545 17.71 22.03 22.93
C THR A 545 17.22 22.44 21.55
N PRO A 546 16.11 23.23 21.40
CA PRO A 546 15.59 23.62 20.09
C PRO A 546 16.76 24.02 19.22
N ASN A 547 17.10 23.13 18.29
CA ASN A 547 18.30 23.29 17.52
C ASN A 547 17.87 24.25 16.42
N PRO A 548 18.40 25.49 16.37
CA PRO A 548 18.13 26.35 15.21
C PRO A 548 18.62 25.72 13.90
N ALA A 549 19.38 24.62 13.95
CA ALA A 549 19.75 23.76 12.83
C ALA A 549 18.88 22.50 12.66
N ALA A 550 17.80 22.29 13.43
CA ALA A 550 16.83 21.22 13.20
C ALA A 550 16.07 21.48 11.91
N ILE A 551 15.77 20.40 11.18
CA ILE A 551 15.06 20.49 9.91
C ILE A 551 13.60 20.86 10.22
N PRO A 552 13.04 21.93 9.63
CA PRO A 552 11.64 22.27 9.84
C PRO A 552 10.74 21.09 9.48
N SER A 553 9.90 20.66 10.43
CA SER A 553 8.95 19.57 10.22
C SER A 553 7.74 19.96 9.36
N ARG A 554 7.62 21.25 9.03
CA ARG A 554 6.53 21.83 8.24
C ARG A 554 6.99 22.83 7.20
N PHE A 555 6.15 23.00 6.18
CA PHE A 555 6.22 23.99 5.11
C PHE A 555 4.95 24.85 5.18
N GLY A 556 4.99 25.95 5.93
CA GLY A 556 3.76 26.65 6.33
C GLY A 556 2.92 25.76 7.25
N GLU A 557 1.66 25.48 6.89
CA GLU A 557 0.79 24.58 7.66
C GLU A 557 0.96 23.08 7.32
N PHE A 558 1.58 22.78 6.17
CA PHE A 558 1.73 21.43 5.62
C PHE A 558 2.95 20.71 6.20
N GLY A 559 2.94 19.37 6.23
CA GLY A 559 4.01 18.56 6.80
C GLY A 559 3.58 17.83 8.07
N GLY A 560 4.48 17.73 9.05
CA GLY A 560 4.25 17.06 10.33
C GLY A 560 4.53 15.56 10.29
N GLN A 561 4.22 14.90 11.42
CA GLN A 561 4.41 13.47 11.65
C GLN A 561 3.10 12.85 12.15
N TYR A 562 2.10 12.80 11.28
CA TYR A 562 0.79 12.24 11.61
C TYR A 562 0.80 10.71 11.56
N VAL A 563 1.57 10.11 12.45
CA VAL A 563 1.84 8.67 12.49
C VAL A 563 1.54 8.08 13.85
N PRO A 564 1.38 6.75 13.95
CA PRO A 564 1.23 6.07 15.22
C PRO A 564 2.49 6.26 16.05
N GLU A 565 2.31 6.32 17.35
CA GLU A 565 3.40 6.55 18.31
C GLU A 565 4.56 5.55 18.15
N SER A 566 4.28 4.31 17.69
CA SER A 566 5.29 3.29 17.42
C SER A 566 6.31 3.66 16.32
N LEU A 567 6.03 4.63 15.45
CA LEU A 567 6.94 5.07 14.38
C LEU A 567 7.82 6.25 14.78
N MET A 568 7.52 6.93 15.88
CA MET A 568 8.12 8.23 16.19
C MET A 568 9.63 8.15 16.45
N ASP A 569 10.08 7.18 17.24
CA ASP A 569 11.50 7.02 17.54
C ASP A 569 12.31 6.65 16.28
N CYS A 570 11.75 5.85 15.37
CA CYS A 570 12.42 5.51 14.11
C CYS A 570 12.52 6.71 13.15
N LEU A 571 11.49 7.55 13.10
CA LEU A 571 11.54 8.79 12.32
C LEU A 571 12.57 9.78 12.90
N ALA A 572 12.71 9.84 14.22
CA ALA A 572 13.72 10.67 14.87
C ALA A 572 15.14 10.13 14.66
N GLU A 573 15.36 8.81 14.71
CA GLU A 573 16.63 8.18 14.32
C GLU A 573 17.00 8.54 12.87
N LEU A 574 16.01 8.46 11.97
CA LEU A 574 16.18 8.80 10.57
C LEU A 574 16.52 10.29 10.39
N GLU A 575 15.84 11.19 11.11
CA GLU A 575 16.11 12.63 11.06
C GLU A 575 17.51 12.96 11.54
N GLU A 576 17.94 12.38 12.65
CA GLU A 576 19.28 12.60 13.20
C GLU A 576 20.35 12.03 12.25
N GLY A 577 20.16 10.80 11.76
CA GLY A 577 21.06 10.18 10.78
C GLY A 577 21.18 11.00 9.50
N PHE A 578 20.06 11.54 9.01
CA PHE A 578 20.06 12.43 7.86
C PHE A 578 20.74 13.77 8.15
N SER A 579 20.45 14.38 9.30
CA SER A 579 21.06 15.66 9.73
C SER A 579 22.57 15.56 9.86
N GLN A 580 23.07 14.42 10.35
CA GLN A 580 24.51 14.12 10.38
C GLN A 580 25.08 13.91 8.96
N ALA A 581 24.38 13.19 8.10
CA ALA A 581 24.80 12.96 6.72
C ALA A 581 24.92 14.27 5.92
N LEU A 582 23.98 15.21 6.11
CA LEU A 582 24.02 16.52 5.47
C LEU A 582 25.29 17.31 5.80
N LYS A 583 25.75 17.22 7.05
CA LYS A 583 26.91 17.95 7.58
C LYS A 583 28.25 17.26 7.30
N ASP A 584 28.25 15.99 6.90
CA ASP A 584 29.46 15.20 6.66
C ASP A 584 29.90 15.28 5.19
N PRO A 585 31.02 15.95 4.85
CA PRO A 585 31.49 16.03 3.47
C PRO A 585 31.78 14.67 2.85
N ARG A 586 32.17 13.67 3.64
CA ARG A 586 32.48 12.32 3.16
C ARG A 586 31.24 11.60 2.64
N PHE A 587 30.07 11.88 3.23
CA PHE A 587 28.80 11.34 2.74
C PHE A 587 28.50 11.87 1.32
N TRP A 588 28.71 13.17 1.10
CA TRP A 588 28.51 13.78 -0.21
C TRP A 588 29.57 13.34 -1.23
N GLU A 589 30.81 13.13 -0.79
CA GLU A 589 31.86 12.53 -1.61
C GLU A 589 31.47 11.12 -2.05
N GLU A 590 31.00 10.27 -1.14
CA GLU A 590 30.49 8.92 -1.46
C GLU A 590 29.28 9.00 -2.40
N TYR A 591 28.26 9.82 -2.11
CA TYR A 591 27.09 9.98 -2.96
C TYR A 591 27.46 10.44 -4.38
N ARG A 592 28.36 11.43 -4.50
CA ARG A 592 28.82 11.96 -5.80
C ARG A 592 29.75 10.98 -6.54
N SER A 593 30.46 10.11 -5.82
CA SER A 593 31.28 9.07 -6.46
C SER A 593 30.46 8.12 -7.34
N TYR A 594 29.15 8.01 -7.08
CA TYR A 594 28.22 7.22 -7.87
C TYR A 594 27.56 7.97 -9.03
N TYR A 595 27.88 9.25 -9.27
CA TYR A 595 27.32 9.99 -10.40
C TYR A 595 27.57 9.31 -11.75
N PRO A 596 28.78 8.78 -12.06
CA PRO A 596 28.99 7.99 -13.27
C PRO A 596 28.09 6.75 -13.37
N TYR A 597 27.83 6.08 -12.24
CA TYR A 597 26.94 4.92 -12.18
C TYR A 597 25.46 5.31 -12.40
N MET A 598 25.06 6.50 -11.93
CA MET A 598 23.71 7.02 -12.12
C MET A 598 23.49 7.67 -13.48
N GLY A 599 24.55 8.03 -14.20
CA GLY A 599 24.49 8.82 -15.43
C GLY A 599 24.39 10.34 -15.20
N ARG A 600 25.04 10.86 -14.15
CA ARG A 600 25.03 12.30 -13.82
C ARG A 600 26.35 13.02 -14.19
N PRO A 601 26.30 14.33 -14.53
CA PRO A 601 25.09 15.15 -14.65
C PRO A 601 24.24 14.73 -15.85
N SER A 602 22.91 14.81 -15.71
CA SER A 602 22.01 14.49 -16.84
C SER A 602 22.03 15.64 -17.84
N SER A 603 21.87 15.36 -19.13
CA SER A 603 21.98 16.40 -20.16
C SER A 603 20.79 17.37 -20.15
N LEU A 604 21.05 18.61 -20.55
CA LEU A 604 20.03 19.61 -20.85
C LEU A 604 19.96 19.78 -22.37
N HIS A 605 18.87 19.30 -22.97
CA HIS A 605 18.71 19.17 -24.41
C HIS A 605 17.79 20.26 -24.98
N PRO A 606 18.27 21.17 -25.84
CA PRO A 606 17.41 22.08 -26.59
C PRO A 606 16.51 21.29 -27.55
N ALA A 607 15.20 21.55 -27.53
CA ALA A 607 14.19 20.83 -28.32
C ALA A 607 13.52 21.79 -29.34
N PRO A 608 14.20 22.12 -30.46
CA PRO A 608 13.71 23.12 -31.41
C PRO A 608 12.44 22.69 -32.14
N ARG A 609 12.27 21.40 -32.47
CA ARG A 609 11.06 20.92 -33.17
C ARG A 609 9.86 20.87 -32.24
N LEU A 610 10.07 20.55 -30.96
CA LEU A 610 9.05 20.70 -29.93
C LEU A 610 8.69 22.17 -29.71
N SER A 611 9.67 23.07 -29.74
CA SER A 611 9.45 24.52 -29.65
C SER A 611 8.57 25.03 -30.79
N GLU A 612 8.83 24.59 -32.02
CA GLU A 612 7.99 24.88 -33.20
C GLU A 612 6.57 24.31 -33.04
N ALA A 613 6.44 23.04 -32.61
CA ALA A 613 5.15 22.42 -32.35
C ALA A 613 4.34 23.11 -31.23
N ALA A 614 5.03 23.80 -30.31
CA ALA A 614 4.43 24.63 -29.27
C ALA A 614 4.09 26.06 -29.73
N GLY A 615 4.29 26.40 -31.00
CA GLY A 615 3.98 27.70 -31.59
C GLY A 615 5.21 28.60 -31.86
N GLY A 616 6.43 28.12 -31.63
CA GLY A 616 7.68 28.76 -32.03
C GLY A 616 8.11 30.00 -31.23
N ARG A 617 7.27 30.48 -30.31
CA ARG A 617 7.48 31.71 -29.50
C ARG A 617 8.25 31.49 -28.19
N ALA A 618 8.51 30.24 -27.81
CA ALA A 618 9.35 29.89 -26.67
C ALA A 618 10.42 28.88 -27.09
N ASN A 619 11.59 28.94 -26.46
CA ASN A 619 12.61 27.90 -26.54
C ASN A 619 12.33 26.87 -25.46
N ILE A 620 12.17 25.61 -25.86
CA ILE A 620 11.93 24.50 -24.96
C ILE A 620 13.23 23.70 -24.78
N TYR A 621 13.56 23.41 -23.52
CA TYR A 621 14.69 22.59 -23.11
C TYR A 621 14.19 21.40 -22.30
N LEU A 622 14.83 20.24 -22.46
CA LEU A 622 14.50 19.01 -21.75
C LEU A 622 15.64 18.67 -20.78
N LYS A 623 15.35 18.63 -19.48
CA LYS A 623 16.26 18.06 -18.48
C LYS A 623 16.12 16.54 -18.47
N ARG A 624 17.11 15.83 -19.02
CA ARG A 624 17.05 14.43 -19.45
C ARG A 624 17.23 13.40 -18.33
N GLU A 625 16.37 13.41 -17.32
CA GLU A 625 16.37 12.40 -16.24
C GLU A 625 15.94 11.00 -16.73
N ASP A 626 15.36 10.91 -17.92
CA ASP A 626 15.05 9.68 -18.64
C ASP A 626 16.29 8.84 -18.99
N LEU A 627 17.46 9.50 -19.11
CA LEU A 627 18.74 8.87 -19.42
C LEU A 627 19.49 8.35 -18.18
N ASN A 628 19.01 8.67 -16.97
CA ASN A 628 19.63 8.14 -15.76
C ASN A 628 19.60 6.61 -15.76
N HIS A 629 20.56 6.00 -15.04
CA HIS A 629 20.50 4.57 -14.76
C HIS A 629 19.15 4.20 -14.16
N THR A 630 18.61 3.04 -14.55
CA THR A 630 17.23 2.57 -14.32
C THR A 630 16.13 3.23 -15.17
N GLY A 631 16.37 4.44 -15.70
CA GLY A 631 15.49 5.14 -16.66
C GLY A 631 14.61 6.25 -16.08
N SER A 632 14.91 6.74 -14.88
CA SER A 632 14.18 7.88 -14.29
C SER A 632 14.96 8.60 -13.20
N HIS A 633 14.41 9.74 -12.75
CA HIS A 633 14.87 10.50 -11.58
C HIS A 633 14.86 9.72 -10.24
N LYS A 634 14.19 8.56 -10.15
CA LYS A 634 14.03 7.83 -8.87
C LYS A 634 15.35 7.32 -8.29
N ILE A 635 16.34 7.06 -9.14
CA ILE A 635 17.66 6.57 -8.70
C ILE A 635 18.40 7.56 -7.79
N ASN A 636 18.18 8.88 -7.97
CA ASN A 636 18.77 9.93 -7.13
C ASN A 636 18.42 9.71 -5.65
N ASN A 637 17.12 9.60 -5.40
CA ASN A 637 16.58 9.39 -4.06
C ASN A 637 16.93 8.01 -3.49
N ALA A 638 16.80 6.95 -4.29
CA ALA A 638 17.09 5.59 -3.85
C ALA A 638 18.55 5.44 -3.37
N LEU A 639 19.50 6.01 -4.11
CA LEU A 639 20.90 6.00 -3.72
C LEU A 639 21.14 6.79 -2.43
N GLY A 640 20.57 8.00 -2.30
CA GLY A 640 20.76 8.82 -1.10
C GLY A 640 20.24 8.11 0.15
N GLN A 641 19.04 7.55 0.09
CA GLN A 641 18.43 6.85 1.23
C GLN A 641 19.13 5.53 1.58
N ILE A 642 19.61 4.74 0.62
CA ILE A 642 20.36 3.52 0.98
C ILE A 642 21.70 3.83 1.66
N LEU A 643 22.36 4.94 1.30
CA LEU A 643 23.57 5.38 2.00
C LEU A 643 23.26 5.82 3.44
N ILE A 644 22.12 6.50 3.67
CA ILE A 644 21.64 6.79 5.03
C ILE A 644 21.36 5.48 5.78
N ALA A 645 20.65 4.53 5.16
CA ALA A 645 20.32 3.24 5.76
C ALA A 645 21.57 2.48 6.22
N ARG A 646 22.61 2.42 5.36
CA ARG A 646 23.90 1.80 5.68
C ARG A 646 24.60 2.51 6.85
N ARG A 647 24.55 3.85 6.88
CA ARG A 647 25.14 4.65 7.97
C ARG A 647 24.43 4.42 9.30
N LEU A 648 23.10 4.25 9.27
CA LEU A 648 22.27 3.89 10.42
C LEU A 648 22.40 2.41 10.82
N GLY A 649 23.22 1.62 10.13
CA GLY A 649 23.42 0.19 10.44
C GLY A 649 22.23 -0.71 10.07
N LYS A 650 21.28 -0.22 9.27
CA LYS A 650 20.12 -1.00 8.82
C LYS A 650 20.59 -2.08 7.85
N THR A 651 20.01 -3.27 7.97
CA THR A 651 20.43 -4.47 7.23
C THR A 651 19.45 -4.90 6.15
N ARG A 652 18.23 -4.34 6.16
CA ARG A 652 17.16 -4.68 5.22
C ARG A 652 16.49 -3.42 4.69
N ILE A 653 16.07 -3.46 3.43
CA ILE A 653 15.32 -2.39 2.76
C ILE A 653 13.92 -2.85 2.42
N ILE A 654 12.95 -1.95 2.62
CA ILE A 654 11.61 -2.05 2.03
C ILE A 654 11.29 -0.79 1.23
N ALA A 655 10.40 -0.91 0.25
CA ALA A 655 9.86 0.23 -0.51
C ALA A 655 8.48 -0.11 -1.10
N GLU A 656 7.70 0.90 -1.45
CA GLU A 656 6.48 0.77 -2.24
C GLU A 656 6.75 0.96 -3.74
N THR A 657 5.84 0.58 -4.62
CA THR A 657 5.85 1.07 -6.00
C THR A 657 4.48 0.98 -6.67
N GLY A 658 4.21 1.91 -7.59
CA GLY A 658 3.04 1.92 -8.49
C GLY A 658 3.47 1.52 -9.89
N ALA A 659 3.93 2.48 -10.71
CA ALA A 659 4.50 2.22 -12.04
C ALA A 659 5.72 1.27 -12.07
N GLY A 660 6.30 0.90 -10.93
CA GLY A 660 7.45 -0.01 -10.81
C GLY A 660 8.82 0.67 -10.88
N GLN A 661 8.93 1.91 -11.36
CA GLN A 661 10.22 2.60 -11.50
C GLN A 661 10.94 2.83 -10.16
N HIS A 662 10.22 3.21 -9.10
CA HIS A 662 10.81 3.32 -7.77
C HIS A 662 11.26 1.95 -7.23
N GLY A 663 10.46 0.91 -7.45
CA GLY A 663 10.81 -0.46 -7.08
C GLY A 663 12.08 -0.93 -7.81
N VAL A 664 12.21 -0.64 -9.11
CA VAL A 664 13.42 -0.95 -9.89
C VAL A 664 14.62 -0.17 -9.37
N ALA A 665 14.48 1.14 -9.11
CA ALA A 665 15.57 1.96 -8.57
C ALA A 665 16.05 1.45 -7.21
N THR A 666 15.12 1.12 -6.32
CA THR A 666 15.41 0.58 -4.98
C THR A 666 16.08 -0.79 -5.08
N ALA A 667 15.52 -1.72 -5.85
CA ALA A 667 16.11 -3.04 -6.06
C ALA A 667 17.52 -2.96 -6.67
N THR A 668 17.75 -2.00 -7.56
CA THR A 668 19.04 -1.75 -8.21
C THR A 668 20.10 -1.36 -7.18
N VAL A 669 19.80 -0.38 -6.32
CA VAL A 669 20.77 0.03 -5.30
C VAL A 669 20.94 -1.06 -4.23
N CYS A 670 19.87 -1.75 -3.84
CA CYS A 670 19.96 -2.89 -2.91
C CYS A 670 20.87 -4.00 -3.43
N ALA A 671 20.75 -4.34 -4.72
CA ALA A 671 21.65 -5.32 -5.37
C ALA A 671 23.11 -4.85 -5.33
N LYS A 672 23.36 -3.56 -5.64
CA LYS A 672 24.70 -2.96 -5.60
C LYS A 672 25.35 -3.01 -4.22
N PHE A 673 24.58 -2.80 -3.16
CA PHE A 673 25.07 -2.77 -1.78
C PHE A 673 24.90 -4.09 -1.02
N GLY A 674 24.39 -5.15 -1.68
CA GLY A 674 24.19 -6.45 -1.05
C GLY A 674 23.13 -6.47 0.05
N MET A 675 22.10 -5.61 -0.04
CA MET A 675 21.06 -5.50 0.97
C MET A 675 19.78 -6.23 0.55
N PRO A 676 19.21 -7.12 1.38
CA PRO A 676 17.89 -7.71 1.15
C PRO A 676 16.81 -6.64 0.93
N CYS A 677 16.02 -6.81 -0.13
CA CYS A 677 15.01 -5.85 -0.56
C CYS A 677 13.64 -6.49 -0.71
N VAL A 678 12.61 -5.84 -0.16
CA VAL A 678 11.20 -6.22 -0.35
C VAL A 678 10.43 -5.02 -0.90
N ILE A 679 9.82 -5.19 -2.07
CA ILE A 679 9.00 -4.17 -2.73
C ILE A 679 7.53 -4.53 -2.56
N TYR A 680 6.74 -3.62 -2.01
CA TYR A 680 5.28 -3.71 -1.95
C TYR A 680 4.69 -3.04 -3.19
N MET A 681 3.75 -3.69 -3.86
CA MET A 681 3.15 -3.20 -5.10
C MET A 681 1.68 -3.61 -5.15
N GLY A 682 0.79 -2.70 -5.54
CA GLY A 682 -0.63 -3.01 -5.69
C GLY A 682 -0.85 -4.16 -6.67
N ALA A 683 -1.76 -5.09 -6.39
CA ALA A 683 -1.97 -6.26 -7.25
C ALA A 683 -2.39 -5.89 -8.69
N GLU A 684 -3.11 -4.78 -8.87
CA GLU A 684 -3.46 -4.27 -10.20
C GLU A 684 -2.24 -3.67 -10.92
N ASP A 685 -1.36 -2.99 -10.18
CA ASP A 685 -0.09 -2.47 -10.71
C ASP A 685 0.87 -3.61 -11.09
N VAL A 686 0.93 -4.69 -10.30
CA VAL A 686 1.70 -5.91 -10.64
C VAL A 686 1.25 -6.48 -11.99
N ARG A 687 -0.07 -6.47 -12.26
CA ARG A 687 -0.63 -6.94 -13.53
C ARG A 687 -0.28 -6.00 -14.69
N ARG A 688 -0.47 -4.69 -14.51
CA ARG A 688 -0.25 -3.67 -15.58
C ARG A 688 1.22 -3.44 -15.89
N GLN A 689 2.12 -3.63 -14.91
CA GLN A 689 3.54 -3.29 -15.00
C GLN A 689 4.45 -4.53 -14.88
N ALA A 690 4.03 -5.63 -15.51
CA ALA A 690 4.70 -6.93 -15.43
C ALA A 690 6.21 -6.87 -15.79
N LEU A 691 6.59 -6.02 -16.75
CA LEU A 691 7.99 -5.83 -17.13
C LEU A 691 8.84 -5.28 -15.96
N ASN A 692 8.33 -4.30 -15.23
CA ASN A 692 9.05 -3.76 -14.07
C ASN A 692 9.07 -4.74 -12.90
N VAL A 693 7.99 -5.50 -12.68
CA VAL A 693 7.98 -6.60 -11.69
C VAL A 693 9.07 -7.63 -12.00
N PHE A 694 9.21 -8.01 -13.28
CA PHE A 694 10.26 -8.92 -13.72
C PHE A 694 11.66 -8.33 -13.47
N ARG A 695 11.88 -7.06 -13.83
CA ARG A 695 13.15 -6.35 -13.55
C ARG A 695 13.50 -6.33 -12.07
N ILE A 696 12.53 -6.06 -11.19
CA ILE A 696 12.72 -6.04 -9.73
C ILE A 696 13.16 -7.42 -9.23
N LYS A 697 12.49 -8.50 -9.69
CA LYS A 697 12.84 -9.88 -9.31
C LYS A 697 14.20 -10.30 -9.86
N LEU A 698 14.55 -9.89 -11.09
CA LEU A 698 15.85 -10.13 -11.71
C LEU A 698 16.99 -9.51 -10.89
N LEU A 699 16.75 -8.37 -10.24
CA LEU A 699 17.68 -7.69 -9.33
C LEU A 699 17.74 -8.35 -7.93
N GLY A 700 17.06 -9.47 -7.70
CA GLY A 700 17.09 -10.22 -6.44
C GLY A 700 16.14 -9.71 -5.35
N ALA A 701 15.33 -8.69 -5.65
CA ALA A 701 14.34 -8.19 -4.70
C ALA A 701 13.06 -9.04 -4.71
N LYS A 702 12.41 -9.17 -3.55
CA LYS A 702 11.10 -9.80 -3.42
C LYS A 702 10.02 -8.78 -3.77
N VAL A 703 8.96 -9.22 -4.46
CA VAL A 703 7.78 -8.39 -4.74
C VAL A 703 6.58 -8.98 -4.00
N VAL A 704 5.93 -8.16 -3.17
CA VAL A 704 4.71 -8.50 -2.43
C VAL A 704 3.54 -7.77 -3.10
N ALA A 705 2.63 -8.54 -3.68
CA ALA A 705 1.40 -8.01 -4.26
C ALA A 705 0.40 -7.66 -3.14
N VAL A 706 -0.18 -6.47 -3.19
CA VAL A 706 -1.16 -5.98 -2.20
C VAL A 706 -2.57 -6.09 -2.79
N ASP A 707 -3.37 -7.00 -2.23
CA ASP A 707 -4.75 -7.28 -2.65
C ASP A 707 -5.82 -6.44 -1.93
N ALA A 708 -5.42 -5.72 -0.87
CA ALA A 708 -6.28 -4.86 -0.08
C ALA A 708 -6.62 -3.56 -0.83
N GLY A 709 -7.78 -2.98 -0.48
CA GLY A 709 -8.23 -1.68 -0.97
C GLY A 709 -8.34 -1.60 -2.49
N SER A 710 -7.81 -0.51 -3.07
CA SER A 710 -7.83 -0.24 -4.52
C SER A 710 -6.86 -1.11 -5.32
N ARG A 711 -5.93 -1.79 -4.64
CA ARG A 711 -4.86 -2.61 -5.23
C ARG A 711 -3.89 -1.80 -6.09
N THR A 712 -3.66 -0.54 -5.71
CA THR A 712 -2.76 0.40 -6.41
C THR A 712 -1.67 0.92 -5.47
N LEU A 713 -0.91 1.93 -5.92
CA LEU A 713 0.15 2.61 -5.15
C LEU A 713 -0.27 3.01 -3.73
N ARG A 714 -1.50 3.50 -3.54
CA ARG A 714 -2.02 3.88 -2.20
C ARG A 714 -1.90 2.73 -1.21
N ASP A 715 -2.37 1.55 -1.61
CA ASP A 715 -2.38 0.37 -0.74
C ASP A 715 -0.96 -0.18 -0.51
N ALA A 716 -0.09 -0.04 -1.51
CA ALA A 716 1.33 -0.39 -1.37
C ALA A 716 2.07 0.47 -0.35
N VAL A 717 1.79 1.78 -0.29
CA VAL A 717 2.34 2.68 0.76
C VAL A 717 1.86 2.24 2.14
N ASN A 718 0.56 1.97 2.28
CA ASN A 718 -0.03 1.51 3.53
C ASN A 718 0.64 0.22 4.04
N GLU A 719 0.82 -0.79 3.17
CA GLU A 719 1.50 -2.04 3.53
C GLU A 719 2.99 -1.86 3.83
N ALA A 720 3.70 -0.99 3.09
CA ALA A 720 5.11 -0.70 3.36
C ALA A 720 5.30 -0.03 4.73
N LEU A 721 4.46 0.96 5.07
CA LEU A 721 4.49 1.59 6.40
C LEU A 721 4.21 0.58 7.51
N ARG A 722 3.20 -0.28 7.34
CA ARG A 722 2.89 -1.35 8.32
C ARG A 722 4.03 -2.34 8.49
N ALA A 723 4.64 -2.77 7.38
CA ALA A 723 5.79 -3.65 7.41
C ALA A 723 6.99 -3.01 8.12
N TRP A 724 7.14 -1.69 7.99
CA TRP A 724 8.19 -0.96 8.68
C TRP A 724 8.01 -1.01 10.20
N VAL A 725 6.78 -0.79 10.70
CA VAL A 725 6.44 -0.81 12.14
C VAL A 725 6.85 -2.13 12.83
N VAL A 726 6.88 -3.25 12.09
CA VAL A 726 7.18 -4.57 12.65
C VAL A 726 8.68 -4.73 12.96
N ASP A 727 9.57 -4.26 12.09
CA ASP A 727 11.02 -4.54 12.14
C ASP A 727 11.87 -3.24 12.06
N LEU A 728 11.58 -2.23 12.90
CA LEU A 728 12.20 -0.90 12.85
C LEU A 728 13.73 -0.91 13.09
N ASP A 729 14.22 -1.81 13.93
CA ASP A 729 15.64 -1.87 14.30
C ASP A 729 16.53 -2.24 13.10
N THR A 730 16.07 -3.15 12.26
CA THR A 730 16.86 -3.70 11.14
C THR A 730 16.47 -3.15 9.77
N THR A 731 15.27 -2.59 9.64
CA THR A 731 14.67 -2.27 8.34
C THR A 731 14.61 -0.77 8.11
N HIS A 732 15.07 -0.33 6.94
CA HIS A 732 14.85 1.03 6.45
C HIS A 732 13.80 1.04 5.33
N TYR A 733 12.87 1.99 5.42
CA TYR A 733 11.88 2.24 4.38
C TYR A 733 12.38 3.32 3.42
N ILE A 734 12.71 2.93 2.18
CA ILE A 734 13.04 3.88 1.12
C ILE A 734 11.75 4.35 0.47
N ILE A 735 11.25 5.50 0.91
CA ILE A 735 10.05 6.12 0.34
C ILE A 735 10.31 6.64 -1.08
N GLY A 736 9.35 6.47 -1.98
CA GLY A 736 9.53 6.73 -3.41
C GLY A 736 9.26 8.15 -3.87
N SER A 737 8.67 8.99 -3.03
CA SER A 737 8.33 10.37 -3.38
C SER A 737 8.44 11.31 -2.19
N ALA A 738 8.36 12.63 -2.43
CA ALA A 738 8.42 13.67 -1.40
C ALA A 738 7.12 13.76 -0.57
N ILE A 739 6.61 12.61 -0.16
CA ILE A 739 5.41 12.39 0.66
C ILE A 739 5.85 11.79 2.00
N GLY A 740 4.89 11.39 2.83
CA GLY A 740 5.19 10.75 4.10
C GLY A 740 5.48 11.75 5.23
N PRO A 741 5.58 11.25 6.47
CA PRO A 741 5.89 12.08 7.63
C PRO A 741 7.29 12.67 7.51
N HIS A 742 7.52 13.82 8.15
CA HIS A 742 8.87 14.31 8.38
C HIS A 742 9.76 13.20 9.00
N PRO A 743 11.01 13.00 8.55
CA PRO A 743 11.82 13.84 7.64
C PRO A 743 11.77 13.48 6.14
N PHE A 744 10.91 12.55 5.72
CA PHE A 744 10.92 12.02 4.35
C PHE A 744 10.78 13.07 3.24
N PRO A 745 9.84 14.05 3.29
CA PRO A 745 9.74 15.06 2.24
C PRO A 745 11.05 15.84 2.03
N THR A 746 11.72 16.22 3.13
CA THR A 746 12.99 16.94 3.09
C THR A 746 14.14 16.06 2.57
N ILE A 747 14.21 14.79 2.99
CA ILE A 747 15.20 13.82 2.48
C ILE A 747 15.08 13.69 0.97
N VAL A 748 13.87 13.40 0.48
CA VAL A 748 13.63 13.16 -0.95
C VAL A 748 13.93 14.40 -1.77
N ARG A 749 13.45 15.58 -1.32
CA ARG A 749 13.78 16.85 -1.97
C ARG A 749 15.28 17.06 -2.07
N THR A 750 16.02 16.79 -0.99
CA THR A 750 17.46 17.04 -0.95
C THR A 750 18.20 16.21 -1.99
N PHE A 751 17.89 14.92 -2.10
CA PHE A 751 18.52 14.05 -3.11
C PHE A 751 18.04 14.33 -4.54
N GLN A 752 16.82 14.86 -4.70
CA GLN A 752 16.30 15.26 -6.01
C GLN A 752 16.72 16.66 -6.45
N SER A 753 17.18 17.53 -5.54
CA SER A 753 17.57 18.93 -5.84
C SER A 753 18.73 19.04 -6.83
N VAL A 754 19.48 17.96 -7.03
CA VAL A 754 20.50 17.85 -8.08
C VAL A 754 19.93 18.14 -9.47
N ILE A 755 18.65 17.85 -9.71
CA ILE A 755 17.97 18.09 -10.99
C ILE A 755 17.94 19.59 -11.30
N GLY A 756 17.39 20.39 -10.38
CA GLY A 756 17.29 21.84 -10.55
C GLY A 756 18.66 22.53 -10.45
N GLN A 757 19.58 22.01 -9.63
CA GLN A 757 20.93 22.57 -9.50
C GLN A 757 21.69 22.44 -10.82
N GLU A 758 21.75 21.24 -11.40
CA GLU A 758 22.36 21.03 -12.71
C GLU A 758 21.64 21.85 -13.79
N THR A 759 20.31 21.95 -13.74
CA THR A 759 19.56 22.77 -14.70
C THR A 759 19.97 24.24 -14.63
N LYS A 760 20.13 24.78 -13.42
CA LYS A 760 20.57 26.16 -13.19
C LYS A 760 21.98 26.39 -13.75
N ASP A 761 22.89 25.47 -13.47
CA ASP A 761 24.28 25.55 -13.93
C ASP A 761 24.36 25.43 -15.47
N GLN A 762 23.62 24.48 -16.05
CA GLN A 762 23.57 24.24 -17.49
C GLN A 762 22.89 25.39 -18.26
N MET A 763 21.83 25.99 -17.73
CA MET A 763 21.20 27.17 -18.33
C MET A 763 22.13 28.38 -18.32
N LYS A 764 22.85 28.59 -17.22
CA LYS A 764 23.87 29.65 -17.12
C LYS A 764 25.01 29.42 -18.12
N GLU A 765 25.44 28.18 -18.31
CA GLU A 765 26.48 27.81 -19.28
C GLU A 765 26.00 27.98 -20.73
N GLN A 766 24.80 27.48 -21.07
CA GLN A 766 24.31 27.48 -22.45
C GLN A 766 23.80 28.85 -22.93
N ILE A 767 23.15 29.64 -22.05
CA ILE A 767 22.49 30.89 -22.47
C ILE A 767 22.80 32.10 -21.57
N GLY A 768 23.64 31.95 -20.55
CA GLY A 768 24.06 33.06 -19.68
C GLY A 768 23.00 33.59 -18.70
N LYS A 769 21.82 32.98 -18.63
CA LYS A 769 20.71 33.41 -17.76
C LYS A 769 19.87 32.25 -17.23
N LEU A 770 19.03 32.53 -16.23
CA LEU A 770 18.04 31.59 -15.70
C LEU A 770 16.90 31.36 -16.72
N PRO A 771 16.20 30.21 -16.66
CA PRO A 771 14.97 30.01 -17.43
C PRO A 771 13.86 30.97 -17.01
N ASP A 772 12.94 31.28 -17.93
CA ASP A 772 11.73 32.02 -17.63
C ASP A 772 10.71 31.14 -16.88
N ALA A 773 10.72 29.83 -17.14
CA ALA A 773 9.90 28.85 -16.44
C ALA A 773 10.56 27.47 -16.34
N VAL A 774 10.23 26.74 -15.27
CA VAL A 774 10.50 25.30 -15.15
C VAL A 774 9.18 24.55 -14.97
N VAL A 775 9.05 23.41 -15.65
CA VAL A 775 7.82 22.61 -15.73
C VAL A 775 8.11 21.17 -15.34
N ALA A 776 7.25 20.57 -14.52
CA ALA A 776 7.40 19.20 -14.06
C ALA A 776 6.04 18.53 -13.79
N CYS A 777 5.97 17.20 -13.94
CA CYS A 777 4.75 16.44 -13.63
C CYS A 777 4.63 16.19 -12.13
N VAL A 778 3.41 16.14 -11.61
CA VAL A 778 3.13 16.06 -10.17
C VAL A 778 2.23 14.85 -9.90
N GLY A 779 2.84 13.79 -9.39
CA GLY A 779 2.16 12.74 -8.61
C GLY A 779 2.39 13.05 -7.14
N GLY A 780 3.16 12.22 -6.44
CA GLY A 780 3.65 12.57 -5.09
C GLY A 780 4.66 13.73 -5.04
N GLY A 781 5.22 14.17 -6.19
CA GLY A 781 5.96 15.44 -6.29
C GLY A 781 7.50 15.39 -6.27
N SER A 782 8.16 14.23 -6.22
CA SER A 782 9.63 14.17 -6.07
C SER A 782 10.45 14.82 -7.20
N ASN A 783 10.06 14.63 -8.46
CA ASN A 783 10.76 15.25 -9.60
C ASN A 783 10.50 16.77 -9.63
N ALA A 784 9.26 17.17 -9.38
CA ALA A 784 8.85 18.57 -9.37
C ALA A 784 9.58 19.34 -8.27
N VAL A 785 9.60 18.84 -7.04
CA VAL A 785 10.33 19.50 -5.96
C VAL A 785 11.85 19.53 -6.21
N GLY A 786 12.41 18.47 -6.80
CA GLY A 786 13.83 18.43 -7.19
C GLY A 786 14.20 19.43 -8.28
N MET A 787 13.30 19.68 -9.23
CA MET A 787 13.46 20.71 -10.25
C MET A 787 13.24 22.12 -9.67
N PHE A 788 12.18 22.32 -8.88
CA PHE A 788 11.71 23.63 -8.44
C PHE A 788 12.52 24.21 -7.28
N TYR A 789 12.95 23.37 -6.32
CA TYR A 789 13.55 23.84 -5.08
C TYR A 789 14.76 24.76 -5.29
N PRO A 790 15.71 24.44 -6.21
CA PRO A 790 16.82 25.35 -6.50
C PRO A 790 16.40 26.72 -7.06
N PHE A 791 15.20 26.84 -7.65
CA PHE A 791 14.63 28.09 -8.15
C PHE A 791 13.61 28.73 -7.18
N ALA A 792 13.36 28.13 -6.02
CA ALA A 792 12.29 28.58 -5.11
C ALA A 792 12.47 30.05 -4.67
N ASN A 793 13.71 30.51 -4.54
CA ASN A 793 14.04 31.89 -4.16
C ASN A 793 14.29 32.83 -5.37
N ASP A 794 14.09 32.35 -6.59
CA ASP A 794 14.23 33.15 -7.82
C ASP A 794 12.83 33.53 -8.34
N PRO A 795 12.23 34.67 -7.91
CA PRO A 795 10.86 35.04 -8.26
C PRO A 795 10.66 35.29 -9.77
N SER A 796 11.75 35.54 -10.51
CA SER A 796 11.72 35.66 -11.97
C SER A 796 11.43 34.33 -12.68
N VAL A 797 11.63 33.19 -12.01
CA VAL A 797 11.42 31.86 -12.59
C VAL A 797 10.04 31.34 -12.19
N LYS A 798 9.17 31.15 -13.20
CA LYS A 798 7.84 30.54 -13.00
C LYS A 798 7.98 29.05 -12.73
N LEU A 799 7.26 28.54 -11.74
CA LEU A 799 7.22 27.11 -11.42
C LEU A 799 5.85 26.56 -11.81
N LEU A 800 5.81 25.60 -12.74
CA LEU A 800 4.57 24.99 -13.22
C LEU A 800 4.56 23.49 -12.96
N GLY A 801 3.73 23.05 -12.02
CA GLY A 801 3.41 21.64 -11.82
C GLY A 801 2.23 21.20 -12.69
N VAL A 802 2.31 20.02 -13.28
CA VAL A 802 1.21 19.43 -14.07
C VAL A 802 0.76 18.11 -13.47
N GLU A 803 -0.47 18.06 -12.98
CA GLU A 803 -1.09 16.89 -12.37
C GLU A 803 -1.88 16.05 -13.38
N ALA A 804 -2.15 14.79 -13.04
CA ALA A 804 -2.99 13.92 -13.86
C ALA A 804 -4.48 14.25 -13.71
N GLY A 805 -5.06 14.82 -14.77
CA GLY A 805 -6.47 15.13 -14.90
C GLY A 805 -7.37 13.93 -15.19
N GLY A 806 -6.81 12.76 -15.51
CA GLY A 806 -7.57 11.54 -15.80
C GLY A 806 -8.59 11.75 -16.92
N ASP A 807 -9.86 11.36 -16.68
CA ASP A 807 -10.98 11.62 -17.60
C ASP A 807 -11.47 13.09 -17.55
N GLY A 808 -10.90 13.91 -16.65
CA GLY A 808 -11.24 15.31 -16.38
C GLY A 808 -11.55 15.54 -14.91
N VAL A 809 -11.10 16.66 -14.34
CA VAL A 809 -11.28 16.98 -12.90
C VAL A 809 -12.76 16.98 -12.48
N SER A 810 -13.65 17.49 -13.33
CA SER A 810 -15.09 17.53 -13.06
C SER A 810 -15.78 16.17 -13.02
N THR A 811 -15.11 15.10 -13.49
CA THR A 811 -15.68 13.74 -13.52
C THR A 811 -15.49 12.99 -12.19
N GLY A 812 -14.63 13.49 -11.31
CA GLY A 812 -14.18 12.76 -10.12
C GLY A 812 -13.24 11.59 -10.42
N ARG A 813 -12.93 11.30 -11.69
CA ARG A 813 -11.99 10.27 -12.14
C ARG A 813 -10.68 10.91 -12.57
N HIS A 814 -9.90 11.36 -11.59
CA HIS A 814 -8.62 12.04 -11.80
C HIS A 814 -7.67 11.81 -10.63
N SER A 815 -6.43 12.29 -10.76
CA SER A 815 -5.42 12.33 -9.68
C SER A 815 -4.87 13.75 -9.44
N ALA A 816 -5.58 14.77 -9.94
CA ALA A 816 -5.24 16.18 -9.77
C ALA A 816 -5.53 16.70 -8.35
N THR A 817 -4.61 16.41 -7.43
CA THR A 817 -4.77 16.62 -5.99
C THR A 817 -4.76 18.09 -5.57
N LEU A 818 -3.85 18.90 -6.11
CA LEU A 818 -3.75 20.33 -5.87
C LEU A 818 -4.85 21.11 -6.59
N SER A 819 -5.33 20.60 -7.72
CA SER A 819 -6.37 21.24 -8.53
C SER A 819 -7.80 20.94 -8.05
N GLY A 820 -8.06 19.71 -7.59
CA GLY A 820 -9.40 19.23 -7.21
C GLY A 820 -9.54 18.71 -5.79
N GLY A 821 -8.47 18.70 -4.99
CA GLY A 821 -8.47 18.18 -3.63
C GLY A 821 -8.72 19.23 -2.55
N SER A 822 -8.55 18.81 -1.30
CA SER A 822 -8.67 19.65 -0.11
C SER A 822 -7.66 19.24 0.95
N ILE A 823 -7.38 20.13 1.90
CA ILE A 823 -6.42 19.88 2.98
C ILE A 823 -6.91 18.70 3.84
N GLY A 824 -6.01 17.76 4.10
CA GLY A 824 -6.25 16.59 4.92
C GLY A 824 -4.95 15.95 5.40
N VAL A 825 -5.07 14.80 6.04
CA VAL A 825 -3.97 13.97 6.52
C VAL A 825 -4.02 12.61 5.83
N LEU A 826 -2.91 12.22 5.22
CA LEU A 826 -2.76 10.92 4.56
C LEU A 826 -1.31 10.47 4.65
N HIS A 827 -1.09 9.18 4.92
CA HIS A 827 0.23 8.56 4.95
C HIS A 827 1.26 9.31 5.81
N GLY A 828 0.87 9.81 6.98
CA GLY A 828 1.81 10.46 7.91
C GLY A 828 1.95 11.97 7.79
N VAL A 829 1.24 12.62 6.85
CA VAL A 829 1.49 14.03 6.54
C VAL A 829 0.21 14.83 6.29
N ARG A 830 0.17 16.08 6.79
CA ARG A 830 -0.85 17.05 6.43
C ARG A 830 -0.51 17.72 5.11
N THR A 831 -1.40 17.57 4.13
CA THR A 831 -1.19 17.98 2.74
C THR A 831 -2.53 18.14 2.01
N TYR A 832 -2.52 18.55 0.75
CA TYR A 832 -3.70 18.40 -0.11
C TYR A 832 -3.93 16.92 -0.46
N ILE A 833 -5.18 16.48 -0.36
CA ILE A 833 -5.60 15.12 -0.73
C ILE A 833 -6.95 15.13 -1.47
N LEU A 834 -7.17 14.10 -2.29
CA LEU A 834 -8.47 13.77 -2.87
C LEU A 834 -9.29 13.01 -1.83
N GLN A 835 -10.35 13.64 -1.33
CA GLN A 835 -11.20 13.09 -0.28
C GLN A 835 -12.64 13.59 -0.43
N ASN A 836 -13.59 12.82 0.11
CA ASN A 836 -14.99 13.22 0.15
C ASN A 836 -15.30 14.16 1.34
N GLU A 837 -16.57 14.54 1.49
CA GLU A 837 -17.04 15.41 2.58
C GLU A 837 -16.94 14.79 3.98
N HIS A 838 -16.70 13.47 4.09
CA HIS A 838 -16.57 12.74 5.35
C HIS A 838 -15.11 12.42 5.72
N GLY A 839 -14.16 12.95 4.96
CA GLY A 839 -12.72 12.75 5.19
C GLY A 839 -12.23 11.36 4.81
N GLN A 840 -12.98 10.66 3.95
CA GLN A 840 -12.55 9.40 3.37
C GLN A 840 -11.80 9.69 2.06
N VAL A 841 -10.68 9.02 1.86
CA VAL A 841 -9.83 9.23 0.68
C VAL A 841 -10.53 8.67 -0.54
N SER A 842 -10.61 9.47 -1.59
CA SER A 842 -11.22 9.08 -2.85
C SER A 842 -10.31 8.14 -3.64
N ASP A 843 -10.91 7.26 -4.43
CA ASP A 843 -10.16 6.52 -5.45
C ASP A 843 -9.70 7.49 -6.54
N THR A 844 -8.58 7.17 -7.18
CA THR A 844 -7.93 8.00 -8.20
C THR A 844 -7.98 7.34 -9.57
N HIS A 845 -7.70 8.15 -10.60
CA HIS A 845 -7.58 7.66 -11.96
C HIS A 845 -6.54 8.45 -12.74
N SER A 846 -5.68 7.73 -13.46
CA SER A 846 -4.84 8.26 -14.54
C SER A 846 -4.40 7.10 -15.43
N VAL A 847 -4.15 7.38 -16.70
CA VAL A 847 -3.42 6.46 -17.59
C VAL A 847 -1.97 6.25 -17.14
N SER A 848 -1.41 7.18 -16.35
CA SER A 848 -0.05 7.10 -15.82
C SER A 848 -0.04 6.59 -14.37
N ALA A 849 0.40 5.35 -14.18
CA ALA A 849 0.48 4.73 -12.86
C ALA A 849 1.40 5.47 -11.87
N GLY A 850 2.36 6.28 -12.34
CA GLY A 850 3.23 7.09 -11.47
C GLY A 850 2.59 8.39 -10.96
N LEU A 851 1.47 8.82 -11.56
CA LEU A 851 0.69 9.98 -11.12
C LEU A 851 -0.62 9.58 -10.42
N ASP A 852 -0.99 8.30 -10.44
CA ASP A 852 -2.21 7.76 -9.84
C ASP A 852 -2.09 7.65 -8.30
N TYR A 853 -2.15 8.80 -7.63
CA TYR A 853 -1.98 8.93 -6.18
C TYR A 853 -2.87 10.05 -5.62
N PRO A 854 -3.62 9.82 -4.52
CA PRO A 854 -4.59 10.79 -3.99
C PRO A 854 -3.99 11.91 -3.13
N GLY A 855 -2.68 11.93 -2.91
CA GLY A 855 -2.00 12.95 -2.11
C GLY A 855 -0.91 13.68 -2.90
N VAL A 856 -0.24 14.61 -2.24
CA VAL A 856 0.90 15.32 -2.83
C VAL A 856 1.91 15.71 -1.74
N GLY A 857 3.16 15.97 -2.12
CA GLY A 857 4.18 16.41 -1.17
C GLY A 857 3.84 17.75 -0.50
N PRO A 858 4.07 17.90 0.82
CA PRO A 858 3.63 19.07 1.58
C PRO A 858 4.30 20.39 1.14
N GLU A 859 5.52 20.34 0.62
CA GLU A 859 6.21 21.53 0.11
C GLU A 859 5.55 22.07 -1.18
N LEU A 860 5.01 21.20 -2.03
CA LEU A 860 4.22 21.61 -3.20
C LEU A 860 2.88 22.23 -2.77
N SER A 861 2.22 21.68 -1.74
CA SER A 861 1.04 22.30 -1.13
C SER A 861 1.34 23.70 -0.59
N SER A 862 2.48 23.86 0.08
CA SER A 862 2.94 25.16 0.58
C SER A 862 3.17 26.16 -0.56
N TRP A 863 3.79 25.74 -1.67
CA TRP A 863 3.99 26.60 -2.84
C TRP A 863 2.70 26.92 -3.60
N LYS A 864 1.71 26.04 -3.57
CA LYS A 864 0.38 26.36 -4.11
C LYS A 864 -0.25 27.49 -3.31
N ASP A 865 -0.28 27.37 -1.98
CA ASP A 865 -1.01 28.29 -1.11
C ASP A 865 -0.29 29.64 -0.93
N SER A 866 1.04 29.64 -0.99
CA SER A 866 1.83 30.88 -1.07
C SER A 866 1.87 31.48 -2.49
N HIS A 867 1.22 30.85 -3.47
CA HIS A 867 1.27 31.22 -4.89
C HIS A 867 2.67 31.26 -5.52
N ARG A 868 3.66 30.59 -4.89
CA ARG A 868 5.01 30.47 -5.44
C ARG A 868 5.06 29.58 -6.68
N ALA A 869 4.24 28.53 -6.72
CA ALA A 869 4.11 27.63 -7.88
C ALA A 869 2.66 27.57 -8.36
N ARG A 870 2.48 27.48 -9.69
CA ARG A 870 1.18 27.25 -10.33
C ARG A 870 1.03 25.76 -10.60
N PHE A 871 -0.16 25.23 -10.36
CA PHE A 871 -0.50 23.84 -10.66
C PHE A 871 -1.69 23.80 -11.61
N ILE A 872 -1.57 22.99 -12.65
CA ILE A 872 -2.63 22.71 -13.63
C ILE A 872 -2.80 21.20 -13.78
N SER A 873 -3.90 20.76 -14.38
CA SER A 873 -4.13 19.34 -14.70
C SER A 873 -4.12 19.10 -16.20
N ALA A 874 -3.59 17.95 -16.63
CA ALA A 874 -3.71 17.46 -18.01
C ALA A 874 -4.48 16.12 -18.01
N THR A 875 -5.55 16.02 -18.78
CA THR A 875 -6.31 14.79 -19.00
C THR A 875 -5.47 13.70 -19.66
N ASP A 876 -5.94 12.46 -19.62
CA ASP A 876 -5.24 11.34 -20.26
C ASP A 876 -5.08 11.57 -21.78
N ALA A 877 -6.07 12.18 -22.43
CA ALA A 877 -5.99 12.57 -23.84
C ALA A 877 -4.90 13.64 -24.09
N GLU A 878 -4.80 14.64 -23.21
CA GLU A 878 -3.78 15.69 -23.28
C GLU A 878 -2.38 15.14 -23.01
N ALA A 879 -2.24 14.21 -22.08
CA ALA A 879 -0.99 13.48 -21.86
C ALA A 879 -0.58 12.67 -23.09
N PHE A 880 -1.52 12.05 -23.81
CA PHE A 880 -1.22 11.35 -25.07
C PHE A 880 -0.78 12.31 -26.18
N ILE A 881 -1.33 13.53 -26.22
CA ILE A 881 -0.82 14.59 -27.11
C ILE A 881 0.64 14.91 -26.76
N GLY A 882 0.96 15.12 -25.48
CA GLY A 882 2.35 15.35 -25.03
C GLY A 882 3.29 14.19 -25.37
N PHE A 883 2.84 12.95 -25.21
CA PHE A 883 3.58 11.74 -25.56
C PHE A 883 3.88 11.67 -27.06
N ARG A 884 2.84 11.83 -27.89
CA ARG A 884 2.95 11.82 -29.35
C ARG A 884 3.89 12.92 -29.82
N THR A 885 3.65 14.15 -29.38
CA THR A 885 4.40 15.31 -29.85
C THR A 885 5.89 15.14 -29.59
N LEU A 886 6.33 14.77 -28.38
CA LEU A 886 7.77 14.58 -28.14
C LEU A 886 8.35 13.42 -28.97
N SER A 887 7.60 12.32 -29.09
CA SER A 887 8.03 11.15 -29.87
C SER A 887 8.25 11.50 -31.35
N GLU A 888 7.33 12.24 -31.96
CA GLU A 888 7.37 12.60 -33.39
C GLU A 888 8.26 13.81 -33.70
N THR A 889 8.47 14.71 -32.72
CA THR A 889 9.28 15.92 -32.93
C THR A 889 10.75 15.70 -32.62
N GLU A 890 11.06 14.99 -31.54
CA GLU A 890 12.45 14.86 -31.05
C GLU A 890 12.95 13.40 -31.04
N GLY A 891 12.12 12.41 -31.42
CA GLY A 891 12.51 11.00 -31.41
C GLY A 891 12.76 10.44 -30.01
N ILE A 892 12.18 11.08 -28.99
CA ILE A 892 12.31 10.68 -27.59
C ILE A 892 10.95 10.17 -27.12
N ILE A 893 10.89 8.91 -26.67
CA ILE A 893 9.67 8.31 -26.12
C ILE A 893 9.61 8.63 -24.62
N PRO A 894 8.76 9.59 -24.19
CA PRO A 894 8.68 9.99 -22.78
C PRO A 894 7.89 8.97 -21.95
N ALA A 895 8.16 8.90 -20.66
CA ALA A 895 7.20 8.28 -19.74
C ALA A 895 5.87 9.05 -19.75
N LEU A 896 4.73 8.35 -19.62
CA LEU A 896 3.40 8.98 -19.58
C LEU A 896 3.28 10.04 -18.48
N GLU A 897 4.01 9.88 -17.37
CA GLU A 897 4.14 10.89 -16.31
C GLU A 897 4.70 12.20 -16.91
N SER A 898 5.85 12.11 -17.59
CA SER A 898 6.52 13.27 -18.18
C SER A 898 5.72 13.89 -19.32
N SER A 899 4.91 13.10 -20.02
CA SER A 899 4.02 13.58 -21.09
C SER A 899 3.01 14.63 -20.61
N HIS A 900 2.57 14.56 -19.34
CA HIS A 900 1.75 15.61 -18.75
C HIS A 900 2.51 16.94 -18.69
N ALA A 901 3.78 16.91 -18.24
CA ALA A 901 4.62 18.10 -18.19
C ALA A 901 4.90 18.68 -19.58
N ILE A 902 5.08 17.82 -20.59
CA ILE A 902 5.28 18.22 -21.98
C ILE A 902 4.08 18.99 -22.50
N TRP A 903 2.87 18.42 -22.32
CA TRP A 903 1.64 19.11 -22.70
C TRP A 903 1.50 20.45 -21.96
N GLY A 904 1.69 20.48 -20.64
CA GLY A 904 1.56 21.71 -19.86
C GLY A 904 2.59 22.77 -20.24
N ALA A 905 3.81 22.38 -20.63
CA ALA A 905 4.81 23.30 -21.15
C ALA A 905 4.45 23.88 -22.52
N MET A 906 3.84 23.07 -23.41
CA MET A 906 3.32 23.56 -24.69
C MET A 906 2.20 24.59 -24.49
N GLN A 907 1.35 24.39 -23.48
CA GLN A 907 0.32 25.37 -23.14
C GLN A 907 0.92 26.63 -22.53
N LEU A 908 1.90 26.49 -21.63
CA LEU A 908 2.63 27.63 -21.06
C LEU A 908 3.37 28.44 -22.14
N ALA A 909 3.97 27.78 -23.14
CA ALA A 909 4.62 28.45 -24.25
C ALA A 909 3.65 29.36 -25.03
N LYS A 910 2.39 28.92 -25.21
CA LYS A 910 1.32 29.72 -25.82
C LYS A 910 0.83 30.84 -24.91
N GLU A 911 0.79 30.64 -23.59
CA GLU A 911 0.42 31.70 -22.63
C GLU A 911 1.49 32.80 -22.56
N LEU A 912 2.77 32.42 -22.54
CA LEU A 912 3.90 33.36 -22.48
C LEU A 912 4.11 34.15 -23.77
N ALA A 913 3.47 33.72 -24.85
CA ALA A 913 3.56 34.33 -26.17
C ALA A 913 2.92 35.72 -26.29
N GLY A 914 1.94 36.08 -25.44
CA GLY A 914 1.23 37.37 -25.47
C GLY A 914 0.57 37.77 -26.81
N ASP A 915 -0.18 38.87 -26.81
CA ASP A 915 -0.66 39.55 -28.03
C ASP A 915 0.32 40.61 -28.55
N ASP A 916 1.38 40.92 -27.79
CA ASP A 916 2.34 41.98 -28.12
C ASP A 916 3.47 41.46 -29.02
N ASP A 917 3.60 42.07 -30.21
CA ASP A 917 4.74 41.97 -31.15
C ASP A 917 6.03 42.67 -30.62
N ASN A 918 6.08 43.02 -29.33
CA ASN A 918 7.21 43.73 -28.76
C ASN A 918 8.40 42.78 -28.52
N ASP A 919 9.55 43.22 -29.01
CA ASP A 919 10.84 42.57 -29.24
C ASP A 919 11.57 42.01 -27.97
N GLU A 920 10.84 41.55 -26.95
CA GLU A 920 11.41 40.81 -25.83
C GLU A 920 11.60 39.34 -26.25
N GLY A 921 12.78 39.02 -26.79
CA GLY A 921 13.11 37.71 -27.37
C GLY A 921 12.61 36.45 -26.64
N LYS A 922 12.54 35.33 -27.38
CA LYS A 922 11.92 34.05 -26.98
C LYS A 922 12.15 33.67 -25.51
N LYS A 923 11.05 33.40 -24.81
CA LYS A 923 11.07 32.90 -23.42
C LYS A 923 11.61 31.47 -23.39
N ASN A 924 12.30 31.10 -22.31
CA ASN A 924 13.03 29.84 -22.16
C ASN A 924 12.34 28.98 -21.10
N ILE A 925 11.85 27.82 -21.52
CA ILE A 925 11.09 26.89 -20.68
C ILE A 925 11.90 25.60 -20.56
N VAL A 926 12.18 25.17 -19.33
CA VAL A 926 12.82 23.87 -19.08
C VAL A 926 11.80 22.88 -18.56
N ILE A 927 11.71 21.72 -19.20
CA ILE A 927 10.84 20.61 -18.81
C ILE A 927 11.68 19.55 -18.11
N CYS A 928 11.27 19.15 -16.91
CA CYS A 928 11.82 17.96 -16.26
C CYS A 928 11.29 16.70 -16.96
N LEU A 929 12.09 16.11 -17.87
CA LEU A 929 11.76 14.84 -18.53
C LEU A 929 12.07 13.69 -17.56
N SER A 930 11.15 13.47 -16.62
CA SER A 930 11.37 12.71 -15.39
C SER A 930 11.73 11.22 -15.55
N GLY A 931 11.47 10.64 -16.73
CA GLY A 931 11.68 9.24 -17.03
C GLY A 931 11.33 8.89 -18.48
N ARG A 932 11.83 7.74 -18.95
CA ARG A 932 11.59 7.20 -20.30
C ARG A 932 10.37 6.30 -20.40
N GLY A 933 9.78 6.26 -21.59
CA GLY A 933 8.49 5.62 -21.86
C GLY A 933 8.52 4.13 -22.20
N ASP A 934 9.66 3.44 -22.11
CA ASP A 934 9.74 2.00 -22.41
C ASP A 934 8.69 1.18 -21.65
N LYS A 935 8.44 1.55 -20.39
CA LYS A 935 7.45 0.89 -19.53
C LYS A 935 6.00 1.13 -19.98
N ASP A 936 5.77 2.19 -20.73
CA ASP A 936 4.43 2.67 -21.08
C ASP A 936 4.01 2.25 -22.48
N VAL A 937 4.93 1.74 -23.32
CA VAL A 937 4.62 1.40 -24.73
C VAL A 937 3.43 0.44 -24.84
N GLN A 938 3.37 -0.60 -23.99
CA GLN A 938 2.23 -1.52 -23.98
C GLN A 938 0.94 -0.82 -23.55
N SER A 939 0.99 -0.02 -22.48
CA SER A 939 -0.18 0.73 -22.00
C SER A 939 -0.67 1.74 -23.03
N VAL A 940 0.24 2.40 -23.75
CA VAL A 940 -0.11 3.29 -24.87
C VAL A 940 -0.79 2.48 -25.97
N ALA A 941 -0.24 1.33 -26.36
CA ALA A 941 -0.86 0.47 -27.38
C ALA A 941 -2.26 -0.02 -26.98
N ASP A 942 -2.47 -0.35 -25.70
CA ASP A 942 -3.75 -0.82 -25.17
C ASP A 942 -4.81 0.29 -25.09
N GLU A 943 -4.41 1.53 -24.75
CA GLU A 943 -5.32 2.67 -24.57
C GLU A 943 -5.55 3.48 -25.85
N LEU A 944 -4.64 3.41 -26.82
CA LEU A 944 -4.74 4.14 -28.08
C LEU A 944 -6.04 3.86 -28.87
N PRO A 945 -6.60 2.64 -28.92
CA PRO A 945 -7.90 2.41 -29.54
C PRO A 945 -9.05 3.24 -28.94
N LYS A 946 -8.94 3.63 -27.66
CA LYS A 946 -9.93 4.47 -26.96
C LYS A 946 -9.60 5.96 -27.10
N ILE A 947 -8.34 6.34 -26.86
CA ILE A 947 -7.91 7.75 -26.80
C ILE A 947 -7.58 8.30 -28.18
N GLY A 948 -6.99 7.50 -29.06
CA GLY A 948 -6.54 7.86 -30.40
C GLY A 948 -7.60 8.58 -31.25
N PRO A 949 -8.85 8.09 -31.32
CA PRO A 949 -9.92 8.79 -32.03
C PRO A 949 -10.23 10.20 -31.49
N LEU A 950 -10.00 10.46 -30.20
CA LEU A 950 -10.26 11.75 -29.56
C LEU A 950 -9.21 12.81 -29.94
N ILE A 951 -7.98 12.37 -30.23
CA ILE A 951 -6.83 13.25 -30.51
C ILE A 951 -6.30 13.14 -31.94
N GLY A 952 -7.00 12.39 -32.79
CA GLY A 952 -6.61 12.11 -34.17
C GLY A 952 -5.25 11.39 -34.27
N TRP A 953 -5.04 10.36 -33.45
CA TRP A 953 -3.82 9.55 -33.45
C TRP A 953 -4.14 8.07 -33.60
N ASP A 954 -3.81 7.49 -34.76
CA ASP A 954 -4.08 6.09 -35.06
C ASP A 954 -2.79 5.39 -35.46
N LEU A 955 -2.33 4.47 -34.60
CA LEU A 955 -1.16 3.61 -34.84
C LEU A 955 -1.57 2.13 -34.95
N ARG A 956 -2.86 1.83 -35.16
CA ARG A 956 -3.31 0.45 -35.30
C ARG A 956 -2.65 -0.18 -36.52
N PHE A 957 -1.99 -1.32 -36.28
CA PHE A 957 -1.53 -2.25 -37.31
C PHE A 957 -2.66 -3.20 -37.70
#